data_AF-A0A959YQP9-F1
#
_entry.id   AF-A0A959YQP9-F1
#
_cell.length_a   1.000
_cell.length_b   1.000
_cell.length_c   1.000
_cell.angle_alpha   90.00
_cell.angle_beta   90.00
_cell.angle_gamma   90.00
#
_symmetry.space_group_name_H-M   'P 1'
#
loop_
_entity.id
_entity.type
_entity.pdbx_description
1 polymer ?
#
loop_
_entity_poly.entity_id
_entity_poly.type
_entity_poly.pdbx_seq_one_letter_code
_entity_poly.pdbx_strand_id
1 'polypeptide(L)'
;MNNIFRIGISVSLLLLIPRIILAECDSTFLGNDLFVCEGESVILDAGDGYFSYLWSNGSTGQTITVSEAGTFWCTVTYVDSANNVINGNFSLGNYGFGSDYNYNPTSVYSEGTYAITTNPLLVHPDFANCGDHTSGNGQMMVVNGAPYPNQNVWFETLPVNPNTDYHYSGWFMSVHPDNPAVLELSINGTPIQEVNLSGSTCNWQNFYNIWNSGSNTSISLQIVNQNTIMSGNDFAIDDINLFEACIITDSISVTFVPDPEVNLGPDTTFCDGDSLMLIAGFFQTITWQDGSNYPYLYVTESGEYWVSVANEYGCTNSDTVLITVTPLPDITLGNDTTLCEGETLILIPGNGYSSYLWQDNSTSSTFVVTGPGTYWVTVSNDEACAVTDTIHVTYDSYPQIELGEDISACEGEPVVLTPGSGFLSYLWQDGSTGPNYTVLQNGLFWVTVSNQCEEATDSVYVTFNPIPEPYLGEDTVICEGEMITLQTSGLFAGYLWQDNSTLPFYDVSNTGIYSVEVTNIFGCSNSDEIQVDVSSPEVDLGDNIQTCEGDTVWLNAGSDFPSVIWQDGFNEPVYTVTGEGTYSVIVTDQHNCSAQDMVVVDYILAPLAQLGPDQELCDGDTLILTAPDGPFFYYWNGIPGGQQLIVTGEGSYTLSVVNQCDSVSDEIEIQIETIEPVDLGDDQLANPGEIVTLNAGTGYETFLWQDGFQGPIYEITANSQGGVDGMYWVEVVNGPCKSTDSVRVEFFEVWVPEIITPNGDNLNELFIPDPEKWHGISENHMTVFNRWGEVVWESADFEHGWDGKRNGKVVADGTYYWILEVTYSDQNLHKVLKGFLTVLGAE
;
A
#
# COMPACT_ATOMS: atom_id res chain seq x y z
N MET A 1 -17.63 59.72 0.53
CA MET A 1 -17.73 60.06 1.97
C MET A 1 -16.48 60.83 2.39
N ASN A 2 -16.65 61.86 3.20
CA ASN A 2 -15.65 62.58 4.04
C ASN A 2 -14.19 62.73 3.56
N ASN A 3 -13.75 63.99 3.36
CA ASN A 3 -13.09 64.71 4.47
C ASN A 3 -12.92 66.22 4.19
N ILE A 4 -13.14 67.03 5.23
CA ILE A 4 -12.81 68.46 5.31
C ILE A 4 -11.79 68.62 6.43
N PHE A 5 -10.76 69.46 6.27
CA PHE A 5 -10.04 70.01 7.43
C PHE A 5 -9.70 71.49 7.26
N ARG A 6 -9.87 72.25 8.36
CA ARG A 6 -9.68 73.70 8.43
C ARG A 6 -8.26 74.08 8.91
N ILE A 7 -7.73 75.11 8.26
CA ILE A 7 -7.06 76.31 8.83
C ILE A 7 -6.50 76.22 10.26
N GLY A 8 -5.22 76.57 10.40
CA GLY A 8 -4.62 77.06 11.65
C GLY A 8 -3.80 78.33 11.39
N ILE A 9 -4.08 79.42 12.10
CA ILE A 9 -3.38 80.71 12.01
C ILE A 9 -2.47 80.89 13.23
N SER A 10 -1.27 81.45 13.04
CA SER A 10 -0.54 82.18 14.09
C SER A 10 0.54 83.09 13.49
N VAL A 11 0.60 84.35 13.94
CA VAL A 11 1.78 85.01 14.57
C VAL A 11 1.49 86.51 14.78
N SER A 12 2.09 87.08 15.83
CA SER A 12 1.85 88.44 16.33
C SER A 12 2.40 89.57 15.47
N LEU A 13 1.74 90.74 15.59
CA LEU A 13 2.08 92.01 14.95
C LEU A 13 2.96 92.88 15.86
N LEU A 14 4.00 93.54 15.30
CA LEU A 14 4.47 94.83 15.82
C LEU A 14 5.11 95.72 14.73
N LEU A 15 4.34 96.72 14.30
CA LEU A 15 4.74 98.02 13.72
C LEU A 15 5.97 98.11 12.79
N LEU A 16 5.69 98.17 11.49
CA LEU A 16 6.06 99.30 10.63
C LEU A 16 4.92 99.50 9.61
N ILE A 17 4.61 100.75 9.25
CA ILE A 17 3.58 101.07 8.24
C ILE A 17 4.29 101.26 6.89
N PRO A 18 4.16 100.33 5.93
CA PRO A 18 4.11 100.69 4.53
C PRO A 18 2.68 101.16 4.18
N ARG A 19 2.54 101.94 3.10
CA ARG A 19 1.28 102.01 2.35
C ARG A 19 0.76 100.58 2.13
N ILE A 20 -0.56 100.40 2.09
CA ILE A 20 -1.12 99.24 1.39
C ILE A 20 -0.67 99.42 -0.06
N ILE A 21 0.38 98.67 -0.43
CA ILE A 21 0.64 98.34 -1.82
C ILE A 21 -0.59 97.53 -2.22
N LEU A 22 -1.24 97.90 -3.33
CA LEU A 22 -2.36 97.11 -3.85
C LEU A 22 -1.95 95.64 -3.84
N ALA A 23 -2.88 94.74 -3.48
CA ALA A 23 -2.73 93.35 -3.86
C ALA A 23 -2.37 93.34 -5.35
N GLU A 24 -1.31 92.64 -5.72
CA GLU A 24 -0.82 92.63 -7.10
C GLU A 24 -1.99 92.30 -8.04
N CYS A 25 -2.01 92.94 -9.22
CA CYS A 25 -2.97 92.66 -10.29
C CYS A 25 -2.76 91.23 -10.81
N ASP A 26 -3.08 90.23 -9.99
CA ASP A 26 -2.72 88.83 -10.13
C ASP A 26 -3.91 88.01 -10.66
N SER A 27 -3.57 86.88 -11.28
CA SER A 27 -3.65 86.87 -12.75
C SER A 27 -4.46 85.73 -13.35
N THR A 28 -5.33 85.10 -12.55
CA THR A 28 -6.25 84.04 -13.00
C THR A 28 -7.60 84.12 -12.28
N PHE A 29 -8.70 84.20 -13.02
CA PHE A 29 -10.08 84.24 -12.51
C PHE A 29 -11.08 83.38 -13.31
N LEU A 30 -10.75 82.95 -14.54
CA LEU A 30 -11.60 82.07 -15.36
C LEU A 30 -11.41 80.57 -15.05
N GLY A 31 -10.30 80.20 -14.42
CA GLY A 31 -10.00 78.82 -14.03
C GLY A 31 -9.17 78.03 -15.05
N ASN A 32 -9.25 76.70 -15.00
CA ASN A 32 -8.52 75.81 -15.91
C ASN A 32 -9.32 75.56 -17.19
N ASP A 33 -8.63 75.12 -18.25
CA ASP A 33 -9.25 74.63 -19.50
C ASP A 33 -10.33 73.56 -19.25
N LEU A 34 -11.37 73.57 -20.08
CA LEU A 34 -12.58 72.75 -19.94
C LEU A 34 -12.74 71.80 -21.13
N PHE A 35 -13.17 70.57 -20.81
CA PHE A 35 -13.67 69.58 -21.77
C PHE A 35 -15.18 69.47 -21.61
N VAL A 36 -15.91 69.52 -22.71
CA VAL A 36 -17.38 69.52 -22.78
C VAL A 36 -17.82 68.53 -23.85
N CYS A 37 -18.98 67.89 -23.71
CA CYS A 37 -19.46 66.93 -24.71
C CYS A 37 -20.05 67.64 -25.93
N GLU A 38 -19.81 67.12 -27.14
CA GLU A 38 -20.33 67.70 -28.38
C GLU A 38 -21.85 67.88 -28.34
N GLY A 39 -22.33 69.07 -28.71
CA GLY A 39 -23.75 69.43 -28.67
C GLY A 39 -24.23 70.05 -27.36
N GLU A 40 -23.44 70.00 -26.28
CA GLU A 40 -23.73 70.76 -25.06
C GLU A 40 -23.26 72.23 -25.16
N SER A 41 -23.45 73.00 -24.09
CA SER A 41 -22.91 74.36 -23.95
C SER A 41 -22.49 74.63 -22.52
N VAL A 42 -21.40 75.36 -22.33
CA VAL A 42 -20.87 75.74 -21.01
C VAL A 42 -21.03 77.24 -20.74
N ILE A 43 -21.27 77.61 -19.49
CA ILE A 43 -21.25 79.01 -19.04
C ILE A 43 -19.86 79.30 -18.47
N LEU A 44 -19.17 80.27 -19.05
CA LEU A 44 -17.94 80.84 -18.51
C LEU A 44 -18.31 82.05 -17.64
N ASP A 45 -17.71 82.16 -16.46
CA ASP A 45 -17.99 83.18 -15.46
C ASP A 45 -16.69 83.88 -15.06
N ALA A 46 -16.67 85.21 -15.11
CA ALA A 46 -15.53 86.02 -14.73
C ALA A 46 -15.42 86.30 -13.22
N GLY A 47 -16.42 85.88 -12.42
CA GLY A 47 -16.58 86.29 -11.03
C GLY A 47 -17.21 87.69 -10.90
N ASP A 48 -17.76 87.99 -9.73
CA ASP A 48 -18.44 89.26 -9.45
C ASP A 48 -17.50 90.32 -8.83
N GLY A 49 -18.00 91.55 -8.72
CA GLY A 49 -17.29 92.65 -8.04
C GLY A 49 -16.39 93.55 -8.92
N TYR A 50 -16.22 93.25 -10.21
CA TYR A 50 -15.50 94.12 -11.14
C TYR A 50 -16.37 95.27 -11.65
N PHE A 51 -15.74 96.41 -11.97
CA PHE A 51 -16.38 97.62 -12.50
C PHE A 51 -16.86 97.44 -13.95
N SER A 52 -16.13 96.69 -14.75
CA SER A 52 -16.51 96.33 -16.12
C SER A 52 -15.90 94.99 -16.54
N TYR A 53 -16.54 94.36 -17.53
CA TYR A 53 -16.13 93.13 -18.19
C TYR A 53 -16.05 93.39 -19.70
N LEU A 54 -15.14 92.74 -20.39
CA LEU A 54 -15.06 92.70 -21.84
C LEU A 54 -14.55 91.33 -22.29
N TRP A 55 -15.45 90.50 -22.79
CA TRP A 55 -15.13 89.18 -23.32
C TRP A 55 -14.61 89.25 -24.76
N SER A 56 -13.88 88.21 -25.15
CA SER A 56 -13.38 87.97 -26.52
C SER A 56 -14.43 88.06 -27.65
N ASN A 57 -15.72 87.86 -27.33
CA ASN A 57 -16.85 88.00 -28.26
C ASN A 57 -17.51 89.41 -28.22
N GLY A 58 -16.98 90.34 -27.44
CA GLY A 58 -17.52 91.69 -27.24
C GLY A 58 -18.61 91.82 -26.18
N SER A 59 -18.97 90.74 -25.46
CA SER A 59 -19.91 90.81 -24.34
C SER A 59 -19.32 91.59 -23.17
N THR A 60 -20.15 92.39 -22.48
CA THR A 60 -19.77 93.14 -21.27
C THR A 60 -20.48 92.65 -20.01
N GLY A 61 -21.12 91.48 -20.07
CA GLY A 61 -21.69 90.82 -18.89
C GLY A 61 -20.64 90.03 -18.11
N GLN A 62 -20.96 89.70 -16.86
CA GLN A 62 -20.12 88.83 -16.02
C GLN A 62 -19.87 87.45 -16.64
N THR A 63 -20.84 86.92 -17.41
CA THR A 63 -20.78 85.58 -17.99
C THR A 63 -20.96 85.58 -19.50
N ILE A 64 -20.49 84.51 -20.16
CA ILE A 64 -20.85 84.15 -21.54
C ILE A 64 -21.21 82.67 -21.63
N THR A 65 -22.10 82.31 -22.56
CA THR A 65 -22.36 80.91 -22.92
C THR A 65 -21.55 80.56 -24.17
N VAL A 66 -20.91 79.40 -24.15
CA VAL A 66 -20.04 78.88 -25.21
C VAL A 66 -20.57 77.52 -25.69
N SER A 67 -20.69 77.36 -27.01
CA SER A 67 -21.14 76.15 -27.70
C SER A 67 -20.21 75.73 -28.86
N GLU A 68 -19.02 76.35 -28.96
CA GLU A 68 -18.02 76.07 -29.99
C GLU A 68 -16.63 76.01 -29.34
N ALA A 69 -15.75 75.15 -29.84
CA ALA A 69 -14.40 74.99 -29.31
C ALA A 69 -13.53 76.23 -29.61
N GLY A 70 -12.73 76.66 -28.64
CA GLY A 70 -11.86 77.81 -28.80
C GLY A 70 -11.25 78.32 -27.48
N THR A 71 -10.35 79.29 -27.60
CA THR A 71 -9.81 80.03 -26.46
C THR A 71 -10.60 81.31 -26.28
N PHE A 72 -11.29 81.41 -25.14
CA PHE A 72 -12.04 82.59 -24.73
C PHE A 72 -11.21 83.37 -23.72
N TRP A 73 -11.35 84.68 -23.72
CA TRP A 73 -10.73 85.54 -22.71
C TRP A 73 -11.70 86.60 -22.25
N CYS A 74 -11.46 87.11 -21.04
CA CYS A 74 -12.19 88.24 -20.47
C CYS A 74 -11.17 89.25 -19.94
N THR A 75 -11.36 90.53 -20.26
CA THR A 75 -10.69 91.66 -19.62
C THR A 75 -11.64 92.25 -18.58
N VAL A 76 -11.18 92.40 -17.34
CA VAL A 76 -11.95 93.03 -16.26
C VAL A 76 -11.24 94.25 -15.70
N THR A 77 -12.02 95.27 -15.32
CA THR A 77 -11.52 96.47 -14.65
C THR A 77 -11.90 96.44 -13.18
N TYR A 78 -10.91 96.58 -12.30
CA TYR A 78 -11.08 96.85 -10.88
C TYR A 78 -10.78 98.33 -10.58
N VAL A 79 -11.49 98.93 -9.62
CA VAL A 79 -11.22 100.28 -9.11
C VAL A 79 -11.11 100.25 -7.59
N ASP A 80 -10.12 100.93 -7.03
CA ASP A 80 -9.97 101.05 -5.58
C ASP A 80 -11.06 101.96 -4.97
N SER A 81 -11.29 101.79 -3.68
CA SER A 81 -12.21 102.56 -2.83
C SER A 81 -11.68 103.93 -2.40
N ALA A 82 -10.37 104.19 -2.54
CA ALA A 82 -9.74 105.44 -2.11
C ALA A 82 -9.80 106.52 -3.20
N ASN A 83 -10.69 107.51 -3.05
CA ASN A 83 -10.72 108.68 -3.93
C ASN A 83 -9.54 109.61 -3.63
N ASN A 84 -8.75 109.97 -4.64
CA ASN A 84 -7.66 110.93 -4.51
C ASN A 84 -8.12 112.40 -4.47
N VAL A 85 -9.33 112.73 -4.96
CA VAL A 85 -9.91 114.09 -4.96
C VAL A 85 -10.38 114.45 -3.54
N ILE A 86 -9.92 115.58 -2.98
CA ILE A 86 -10.11 115.89 -1.55
C ILE A 86 -11.55 116.33 -1.22
N ASN A 87 -12.18 117.10 -2.09
CA ASN A 87 -13.51 117.69 -1.86
C ASN A 87 -14.41 117.59 -3.10
N GLY A 88 -14.39 116.44 -3.77
CA GLY A 88 -15.11 116.23 -5.03
C GLY A 88 -16.64 116.27 -4.90
N ASN A 89 -17.16 116.01 -3.70
CA ASN A 89 -18.58 116.07 -3.33
C ASN A 89 -18.99 117.38 -2.64
N PHE A 90 -18.12 118.40 -2.76
CA PHE A 90 -18.20 119.77 -2.25
C PHE A 90 -18.65 119.96 -0.78
N SER A 91 -18.67 118.91 0.04
CA SER A 91 -19.20 118.92 1.40
C SER A 91 -18.35 119.72 2.40
N LEU A 92 -17.12 120.09 2.03
CA LEU A 92 -16.27 121.04 2.77
C LEU A 92 -16.50 122.50 2.33
N GLY A 93 -17.50 122.77 1.49
CA GLY A 93 -17.76 124.08 0.91
C GLY A 93 -16.73 124.44 -0.17
N ASN A 94 -16.41 125.73 -0.29
CA ASN A 94 -15.39 126.22 -1.23
C ASN A 94 -13.96 126.03 -0.69
N TYR A 95 -13.52 124.77 -0.60
CA TYR A 95 -12.21 124.37 -0.10
C TYR A 95 -11.66 123.18 -0.92
N GLY A 96 -10.34 122.99 -0.96
CA GLY A 96 -9.69 121.84 -1.58
C GLY A 96 -9.38 121.98 -3.08
N PHE A 97 -10.14 122.80 -3.81
CA PHE A 97 -9.97 123.02 -5.26
C PHE A 97 -9.73 124.50 -5.61
N GLY A 98 -9.34 124.75 -6.86
CA GLY A 98 -9.21 126.08 -7.47
C GLY A 98 -10.23 126.30 -8.59
N SER A 99 -10.42 127.56 -8.97
CA SER A 99 -11.28 127.97 -10.08
C SER A 99 -10.81 129.31 -10.65
N ASP A 100 -10.93 129.51 -11.97
CA ASP A 100 -10.75 130.80 -12.64
C ASP A 100 -12.05 131.66 -12.58
N TYR A 101 -13.14 131.09 -12.08
CA TYR A 101 -14.42 131.79 -11.88
C TYR A 101 -14.44 132.48 -10.50
N ASN A 102 -15.28 133.50 -10.35
CA ASN A 102 -15.40 134.25 -9.11
C ASN A 102 -16.41 133.58 -8.16
N TYR A 103 -15.95 133.17 -6.97
CA TYR A 103 -16.82 132.61 -5.94
C TYR A 103 -17.77 133.67 -5.36
N ASN A 104 -19.08 133.39 -5.35
CA ASN A 104 -20.07 134.17 -4.65
C ASN A 104 -21.15 133.27 -3.99
N PRO A 105 -21.13 133.08 -2.66
CA PRO A 105 -22.02 132.14 -1.98
C PRO A 105 -23.49 132.57 -1.90
N THR A 106 -23.84 133.81 -2.25
CA THR A 106 -25.22 134.31 -2.12
C THR A 106 -25.91 134.60 -3.45
N SER A 107 -25.16 134.71 -4.55
CA SER A 107 -25.73 135.04 -5.85
C SER A 107 -24.75 134.83 -7.01
N VAL A 108 -25.18 134.14 -8.05
CA VAL A 108 -24.39 133.91 -9.29
C VAL A 108 -25.00 134.62 -10.50
N TYR A 109 -25.45 135.88 -10.33
CA TYR A 109 -26.03 136.70 -11.43
C TYR A 109 -25.04 137.13 -12.53
N SER A 110 -23.74 136.91 -12.35
CA SER A 110 -22.72 137.38 -13.29
C SER A 110 -22.04 136.21 -13.97
N GLU A 111 -21.93 136.28 -15.29
CA GLU A 111 -21.10 135.40 -16.12
C GLU A 111 -19.74 135.14 -15.46
N GLY A 112 -19.34 133.88 -15.33
CA GLY A 112 -18.07 133.53 -14.70
C GLY A 112 -18.10 133.59 -13.17
N THR A 113 -19.24 133.29 -12.55
CA THR A 113 -19.37 133.14 -11.09
C THR A 113 -19.84 131.75 -10.69
N TYR A 114 -19.51 131.31 -9.47
CA TYR A 114 -19.98 130.04 -8.92
C TYR A 114 -20.30 130.14 -7.43
N ALA A 115 -21.12 129.20 -6.96
CA ALA A 115 -21.45 129.03 -5.55
C ALA A 115 -21.41 127.54 -5.18
N ILE A 116 -21.12 127.25 -3.91
CA ILE A 116 -21.29 125.90 -3.35
C ILE A 116 -22.59 125.90 -2.55
N THR A 117 -23.56 125.09 -2.98
CA THR A 117 -24.94 125.11 -2.49
C THR A 117 -25.60 123.74 -2.66
N THR A 118 -26.66 123.47 -1.89
CA THR A 118 -27.49 122.25 -2.04
C THR A 118 -28.47 122.34 -3.21
N ASN A 119 -28.70 123.54 -3.76
CA ASN A 119 -29.71 123.77 -4.80
C ASN A 119 -29.39 125.02 -5.64
N PRO A 120 -29.50 124.99 -6.98
CA PRO A 120 -29.16 126.13 -7.84
C PRO A 120 -30.11 127.33 -7.66
N LEU A 121 -31.38 127.08 -7.36
CA LEU A 121 -32.40 128.11 -7.17
C LEU A 121 -32.09 129.05 -6.00
N LEU A 122 -31.27 128.61 -5.03
CA LEU A 122 -30.86 129.42 -3.88
C LEU A 122 -29.88 130.55 -4.25
N VAL A 123 -29.20 130.44 -5.39
CA VAL A 123 -28.15 131.38 -5.83
C VAL A 123 -28.48 132.06 -7.17
N HIS A 124 -29.45 131.54 -7.93
CA HIS A 124 -30.00 132.21 -9.10
C HIS A 124 -31.49 131.86 -9.29
N PRO A 125 -32.40 132.84 -9.42
CA PRO A 125 -33.85 132.61 -9.48
C PRO A 125 -34.32 131.92 -10.78
N ASP A 126 -33.54 132.05 -11.86
CA ASP A 126 -33.86 131.43 -13.16
C ASP A 126 -33.25 130.02 -13.31
N PHE A 127 -32.47 129.54 -12.33
CA PHE A 127 -31.93 128.18 -12.35
C PHE A 127 -32.94 127.17 -11.81
N ALA A 128 -32.88 125.95 -12.34
CA ALA A 128 -33.79 124.88 -11.97
C ALA A 128 -33.61 124.43 -10.51
N ASN A 129 -34.73 124.02 -9.90
CA ASN A 129 -34.82 123.58 -8.51
C ASN A 129 -34.32 122.12 -8.36
N CYS A 130 -33.01 121.92 -8.48
CA CYS A 130 -32.36 120.61 -8.43
C CYS A 130 -31.71 120.34 -7.06
N GLY A 131 -31.64 119.07 -6.64
CA GLY A 131 -30.78 118.64 -5.52
C GLY A 131 -29.37 118.31 -5.99
N ASP A 132 -28.43 118.25 -5.04
CA ASP A 132 -27.10 117.66 -5.22
C ASP A 132 -27.18 116.16 -5.55
N HIS A 133 -26.08 115.57 -6.03
CA HIS A 133 -25.99 114.14 -6.32
C HIS A 133 -25.60 113.34 -5.07
N THR A 134 -24.79 113.94 -4.21
CA THR A 134 -24.34 113.39 -2.94
C THR A 134 -25.51 113.00 -2.02
N SER A 135 -25.55 111.76 -1.52
CA SER A 135 -26.63 111.34 -0.62
C SER A 135 -26.50 111.96 0.78
N GLY A 136 -27.42 112.84 1.17
CA GLY A 136 -27.58 113.29 2.56
C GLY A 136 -27.53 114.81 2.73
N ASN A 137 -26.47 115.32 3.36
CA ASN A 137 -26.22 116.75 3.59
C ASN A 137 -25.12 117.28 2.65
N GLY A 138 -25.07 116.79 1.40
CA GLY A 138 -24.04 117.17 0.45
C GLY A 138 -24.19 118.59 -0.07
N GLN A 139 -23.29 118.98 -0.97
CA GLN A 139 -23.35 120.25 -1.69
C GLN A 139 -22.84 120.00 -3.11
N MET A 140 -23.17 120.90 -4.03
CA MET A 140 -22.64 120.89 -5.40
C MET A 140 -22.07 122.27 -5.76
N MET A 141 -21.19 122.29 -6.75
CA MET A 141 -20.71 123.54 -7.34
C MET A 141 -21.63 123.97 -8.48
N VAL A 142 -22.44 125.00 -8.22
CA VAL A 142 -23.36 125.62 -9.20
C VAL A 142 -22.66 126.79 -9.87
N VAL A 143 -22.69 126.83 -11.19
CA VAL A 143 -21.89 127.73 -12.03
C VAL A 143 -22.78 128.51 -12.99
N ASN A 144 -22.63 129.84 -12.99
CA ASN A 144 -23.08 130.70 -14.08
C ASN A 144 -21.96 130.78 -15.13
N GLY A 145 -22.22 130.23 -16.32
CA GLY A 145 -21.20 129.89 -17.31
C GLY A 145 -20.72 131.08 -18.15
N ALA A 146 -19.43 131.44 -18.08
CA ALA A 146 -18.90 132.49 -18.95
C ALA A 146 -18.82 132.07 -20.44
N PRO A 147 -18.99 133.00 -21.40
CA PRO A 147 -18.81 132.79 -22.85
C PRO A 147 -17.34 132.75 -23.29
N TYR A 148 -16.39 132.49 -22.39
CA TYR A 148 -14.95 132.50 -22.67
C TYR A 148 -14.37 131.10 -22.50
N PRO A 149 -13.97 130.41 -23.59
CA PRO A 149 -13.42 129.07 -23.51
C PRO A 149 -12.00 129.08 -22.92
N ASN A 150 -11.56 127.92 -22.42
CA ASN A 150 -10.28 127.67 -21.76
C ASN A 150 -10.10 128.34 -20.37
N GLN A 151 -11.20 128.60 -19.66
CA GLN A 151 -11.18 128.94 -18.24
C GLN A 151 -11.40 127.68 -17.39
N ASN A 152 -10.60 127.45 -16.35
CA ASN A 152 -10.81 126.33 -15.45
C ASN A 152 -12.01 126.62 -14.53
N VAL A 153 -13.08 125.87 -14.72
CA VAL A 153 -14.25 125.92 -13.84
C VAL A 153 -13.88 125.35 -12.48
N TRP A 154 -13.19 124.21 -12.47
CA TRP A 154 -12.71 123.53 -11.29
C TRP A 154 -11.35 122.90 -11.61
N PHE A 155 -10.40 122.95 -10.68
CA PHE A 155 -9.15 122.20 -10.79
C PHE A 155 -8.55 121.83 -9.43
N GLU A 156 -7.85 120.70 -9.37
CA GLU A 156 -7.12 120.26 -8.17
C GLU A 156 -5.77 119.66 -8.56
N THR A 157 -4.74 119.89 -7.75
CA THR A 157 -3.42 119.27 -7.94
C THR A 157 -3.31 118.03 -7.05
N LEU A 158 -3.32 116.86 -7.69
CA LEU A 158 -3.42 115.56 -7.03
C LEU A 158 -2.08 114.80 -7.09
N PRO A 159 -1.73 114.01 -6.06
CA PRO A 159 -0.66 113.02 -6.17
C PRO A 159 -1.14 111.82 -6.99
N VAL A 160 -0.26 111.24 -7.79
CA VAL A 160 -0.49 109.96 -8.49
C VAL A 160 0.75 109.09 -8.39
N ASN A 161 0.57 107.77 -8.42
CA ASN A 161 1.64 106.80 -8.59
C ASN A 161 2.00 106.71 -10.09
N PRO A 162 3.28 106.59 -10.47
CA PRO A 162 3.70 106.55 -11.87
C PRO A 162 3.48 105.17 -12.51
N ASN A 163 3.05 105.18 -13.78
CA ASN A 163 2.64 104.05 -14.61
C ASN A 163 1.45 103.27 -14.03
N THR A 164 0.50 104.00 -13.43
CA THR A 164 -0.71 103.47 -12.79
C THR A 164 -1.91 103.97 -13.57
N ASP A 165 -2.88 103.10 -13.84
CA ASP A 165 -4.16 103.50 -14.42
C ASP A 165 -5.04 104.13 -13.34
N TYR A 166 -5.78 105.16 -13.72
CA TYR A 166 -6.72 105.86 -12.84
C TYR A 166 -8.10 105.94 -13.49
N HIS A 167 -9.13 105.61 -12.73
CA HIS A 167 -10.52 105.82 -13.12
C HIS A 167 -11.00 107.18 -12.58
N TYR A 168 -11.16 108.15 -13.49
CA TYR A 168 -11.87 109.39 -13.22
C TYR A 168 -13.38 109.16 -13.34
N SER A 169 -14.17 109.81 -12.48
CA SER A 169 -15.61 110.02 -12.70
C SER A 169 -16.08 111.34 -12.11
N GLY A 170 -17.08 111.98 -12.69
CA GLY A 170 -17.74 113.16 -12.11
C GLY A 170 -19.17 113.28 -12.59
N TRP A 171 -20.04 113.86 -11.77
CA TRP A 171 -21.44 114.09 -12.11
C TRP A 171 -21.67 115.54 -12.50
N PHE A 172 -22.40 115.73 -13.59
CA PHE A 172 -22.66 117.04 -14.20
C PHE A 172 -24.14 117.16 -14.57
N MET A 173 -24.73 118.35 -14.43
CA MET A 173 -26.06 118.63 -14.95
C MET A 173 -26.20 120.07 -15.43
N SER A 174 -27.02 120.32 -16.44
CA SER A 174 -27.45 121.68 -16.78
C SER A 174 -28.40 122.18 -15.70
N VAL A 175 -28.26 123.45 -15.28
CA VAL A 175 -29.22 124.11 -14.37
C VAL A 175 -30.13 125.10 -15.09
N HIS A 176 -29.83 125.43 -16.34
CA HIS A 176 -30.70 126.14 -17.29
C HIS A 176 -30.89 125.30 -18.57
N PRO A 177 -32.06 125.33 -19.25
CA PRO A 177 -32.33 124.43 -20.38
C PRO A 177 -31.75 124.88 -21.72
N ASP A 178 -31.60 126.19 -21.95
CA ASP A 178 -31.08 126.75 -23.20
C ASP A 178 -29.55 126.72 -23.25
N ASN A 179 -28.96 126.48 -24.43
CA ASN A 179 -27.50 126.45 -24.67
C ASN A 179 -26.69 125.63 -23.63
N PRO A 180 -26.92 124.31 -23.49
CA PRO A 180 -26.30 123.48 -22.45
C PRO A 180 -24.77 123.58 -22.44
N ALA A 181 -24.17 123.49 -21.26
CA ALA A 181 -22.75 123.68 -21.11
C ALA A 181 -21.92 122.64 -21.88
N VAL A 182 -20.97 123.13 -22.67
CA VAL A 182 -19.88 122.37 -23.26
C VAL A 182 -18.64 122.57 -22.40
N LEU A 183 -18.16 121.48 -21.82
CA LEU A 183 -17.02 121.42 -20.93
C LEU A 183 -16.00 120.41 -21.46
N GLU A 184 -14.80 120.44 -20.91
CA GLU A 184 -13.73 119.49 -21.24
C GLU A 184 -13.05 119.05 -19.94
N LEU A 185 -12.88 117.74 -19.80
CA LEU A 185 -12.01 117.15 -18.79
C LEU A 185 -10.59 117.11 -19.33
N SER A 186 -9.67 117.75 -18.61
CA SER A 186 -8.26 117.87 -18.95
C SER A 186 -7.38 117.41 -17.78
N ILE A 187 -6.25 116.77 -18.09
CA ILE A 187 -5.20 116.44 -17.12
C ILE A 187 -3.88 117.08 -17.58
N ASN A 188 -3.24 117.86 -16.71
CA ASN A 188 -2.04 118.64 -17.02
C ASN A 188 -2.20 119.52 -18.28
N GLY A 189 -3.38 120.12 -18.46
CA GLY A 189 -3.75 120.90 -19.64
C GLY A 189 -3.91 120.10 -20.94
N THR A 190 -3.95 118.77 -20.87
CA THR A 190 -4.20 117.89 -22.02
C THR A 190 -5.63 117.33 -21.94
N PRO A 191 -6.49 117.54 -22.97
CA PRO A 191 -7.84 117.00 -23.00
C PRO A 191 -7.85 115.46 -22.94
N ILE A 192 -8.72 114.89 -22.10
CA ILE A 192 -8.97 113.45 -22.03
C ILE A 192 -10.43 113.08 -22.31
N GLN A 193 -11.39 114.00 -22.16
CA GLN A 193 -12.80 113.77 -22.51
C GLN A 193 -13.55 115.09 -22.77
N GLU A 194 -14.36 115.13 -23.82
CA GLU A 194 -15.38 116.18 -23.99
C GLU A 194 -16.61 115.87 -23.12
N VAL A 195 -17.11 116.88 -22.41
CA VAL A 195 -18.27 116.79 -21.51
C VAL A 195 -19.38 117.69 -22.06
N ASN A 196 -20.25 117.11 -22.87
CA ASN A 196 -21.36 117.79 -23.54
C ASN A 196 -22.68 117.53 -22.79
N LEU A 197 -23.19 118.52 -22.06
CA LEU A 197 -24.42 118.33 -21.26
C LEU A 197 -25.69 118.40 -22.13
N SER A 198 -26.79 117.80 -21.65
CA SER A 198 -28.09 117.94 -22.31
C SER A 198 -28.89 119.12 -21.76
N GLY A 199 -29.83 119.66 -22.56
CA GLY A 199 -30.76 120.73 -22.12
C GLY A 199 -31.85 120.26 -21.15
N SER A 200 -31.76 119.02 -20.63
CA SER A 200 -32.62 118.57 -19.55
C SER A 200 -32.02 119.02 -18.22
N THR A 201 -32.64 119.99 -17.59
CA THR A 201 -32.23 120.43 -16.24
C THR A 201 -32.52 119.37 -15.18
N CYS A 202 -31.77 119.40 -14.07
CA CYS A 202 -31.87 118.44 -12.97
C CYS A 202 -31.65 116.97 -13.36
N ASN A 203 -30.95 116.72 -14.46
CA ASN A 203 -30.58 115.39 -14.92
C ASN A 203 -29.07 115.21 -14.76
N TRP A 204 -28.66 114.59 -13.65
CA TRP A 204 -27.27 114.25 -13.39
C TRP A 204 -26.74 113.22 -14.39
N GLN A 205 -25.64 113.55 -15.05
CA GLN A 205 -24.93 112.74 -16.03
C GLN A 205 -23.53 112.41 -15.50
N ASN A 206 -23.20 111.13 -15.42
CA ASN A 206 -21.86 110.68 -15.04
C ASN A 206 -20.95 110.68 -16.27
N PHE A 207 -19.83 111.41 -16.20
CA PHE A 207 -18.75 111.34 -17.16
C PHE A 207 -17.54 110.70 -16.48
N TYR A 208 -17.05 109.61 -17.06
CA TYR A 208 -15.94 108.83 -16.53
C TYR A 208 -14.95 108.45 -17.63
N ASN A 209 -13.69 108.20 -17.23
CA ASN A 209 -12.59 107.91 -18.13
C ASN A 209 -11.50 107.10 -17.41
N ILE A 210 -10.77 106.23 -18.13
CA ILE A 210 -9.58 105.56 -17.59
C ILE A 210 -8.34 106.17 -18.22
N TRP A 211 -7.45 106.68 -17.39
CA TRP A 211 -6.26 107.42 -17.80
C TRP A 211 -5.00 106.86 -17.12
N ASN A 212 -3.96 106.54 -17.91
CA ASN A 212 -2.67 106.09 -17.38
C ASN A 212 -1.79 107.26 -16.97
N SER A 213 -1.19 107.19 -15.78
CA SER A 213 -0.35 108.28 -15.27
C SER A 213 0.98 108.46 -15.99
N GLY A 214 1.46 107.47 -16.73
CA GLY A 214 2.80 107.46 -17.32
C GLY A 214 3.87 107.79 -16.27
N SER A 215 4.90 108.55 -16.62
CA SER A 215 5.94 108.93 -15.64
C SER A 215 5.52 110.02 -14.63
N ASN A 216 4.25 110.43 -14.57
CA ASN A 216 3.81 111.50 -13.66
C ASN A 216 3.69 110.99 -12.22
N THR A 217 4.12 111.81 -11.26
CA THR A 217 3.92 111.57 -9.81
C THR A 217 2.93 112.56 -9.18
N SER A 218 2.44 113.51 -9.98
CA SER A 218 1.45 114.51 -9.63
C SER A 218 0.79 115.00 -10.91
N ILE A 219 -0.49 115.38 -10.82
CA ILE A 219 -1.26 115.97 -11.92
C ILE A 219 -2.03 117.20 -11.47
N SER A 220 -2.39 118.06 -12.41
CA SER A 220 -3.53 118.96 -12.29
C SER A 220 -4.71 118.33 -13.02
N LEU A 221 -5.75 117.92 -12.29
CA LEU A 221 -7.04 117.51 -12.85
C LEU A 221 -7.89 118.76 -13.03
N GLN A 222 -8.50 118.95 -14.21
CA GLN A 222 -9.13 120.21 -14.62
C GLN A 222 -10.46 119.94 -15.33
N ILE A 223 -11.50 120.68 -14.94
CA ILE A 223 -12.75 120.83 -15.69
C ILE A 223 -12.72 122.22 -16.33
N VAL A 224 -12.67 122.26 -17.65
CA VAL A 224 -12.42 123.46 -18.45
C VAL A 224 -13.70 123.88 -19.16
N ASN A 225 -14.03 125.17 -19.06
CA ASN A 225 -15.12 125.78 -19.81
C ASN A 225 -14.78 125.83 -21.29
N GLN A 226 -15.64 125.30 -22.17
CA GLN A 226 -15.51 125.46 -23.62
C GLN A 226 -16.68 126.25 -24.24
N ASN A 227 -17.53 126.85 -23.40
CA ASN A 227 -18.66 127.66 -23.84
C ASN A 227 -18.24 128.97 -24.51
N THR A 228 -18.94 129.31 -25.60
CA THR A 228 -18.77 130.58 -26.35
C THR A 228 -20.07 131.40 -26.42
N ILE A 229 -21.13 130.95 -25.76
CA ILE A 229 -22.45 131.61 -25.66
C ILE A 229 -22.60 132.15 -24.24
N MET A 230 -23.28 133.29 -24.06
CA MET A 230 -23.34 134.07 -22.81
C MET A 230 -24.66 133.85 -22.03
N SER A 231 -25.40 132.77 -22.28
CA SER A 231 -26.72 132.63 -21.67
C SER A 231 -27.18 131.19 -21.71
N GLY A 232 -27.45 130.63 -20.53
CA GLY A 232 -28.04 129.31 -20.35
C GLY A 232 -27.04 128.15 -20.29
N ASN A 233 -25.77 128.41 -20.61
CA ASN A 233 -24.64 127.49 -20.47
C ASN A 233 -24.20 127.32 -19.01
N ASP A 234 -25.20 127.24 -18.14
CA ASP A 234 -25.17 127.19 -16.70
C ASP A 234 -25.39 125.76 -16.22
N PHE A 235 -24.56 125.32 -15.28
CA PHE A 235 -24.49 123.92 -14.90
C PHE A 235 -24.11 123.76 -13.43
N ALA A 236 -24.23 122.54 -12.95
CA ALA A 236 -23.69 122.12 -11.67
C ALA A 236 -22.79 120.89 -11.84
N ILE A 237 -21.78 120.79 -10.98
CA ILE A 237 -20.88 119.64 -10.88
C ILE A 237 -20.85 119.12 -9.44
N ASP A 238 -20.78 117.80 -9.29
CA ASP A 238 -20.75 117.10 -8.01
C ASP A 238 -20.01 115.74 -8.14
N ASP A 239 -19.71 115.11 -7.01
CA ASP A 239 -19.10 113.77 -6.89
C ASP A 239 -17.92 113.52 -7.86
N ILE A 240 -16.94 114.44 -7.86
CA ILE A 240 -15.70 114.30 -8.64
C ILE A 240 -14.76 113.29 -7.93
N ASN A 241 -14.39 112.23 -8.63
CA ASN A 241 -13.55 111.16 -8.11
C ASN A 241 -12.39 110.82 -9.06
N LEU A 242 -11.29 110.35 -8.47
CA LEU A 242 -10.16 109.76 -9.17
C LEU A 242 -9.63 108.58 -8.33
N PHE A 243 -9.91 107.35 -8.76
CA PHE A 243 -9.51 106.12 -8.08
C PHE A 243 -8.35 105.44 -8.83
N GLU A 244 -7.48 104.68 -8.14
CA GLU A 244 -6.57 103.76 -8.83
C GLU A 244 -7.36 102.63 -9.49
N ALA A 245 -6.98 102.29 -10.73
CA ALA A 245 -7.61 101.25 -11.54
C ALA A 245 -6.61 100.15 -11.87
N CYS A 246 -7.10 98.92 -11.98
CA CYS A 246 -6.33 97.75 -12.38
C CYS A 246 -7.10 97.03 -13.50
N ILE A 247 -6.42 96.79 -14.62
CA ILE A 247 -6.99 96.08 -15.77
C ILE A 247 -6.24 94.76 -15.93
N ILE A 248 -6.95 93.65 -15.78
CA ILE A 248 -6.40 92.30 -15.96
C ILE A 248 -7.16 91.54 -17.05
N THR A 249 -6.49 90.60 -17.70
CA THR A 249 -7.10 89.73 -18.71
C THR A 249 -6.68 88.29 -18.44
N ASP A 250 -7.65 87.39 -18.42
CA ASP A 250 -7.43 85.95 -18.27
C ASP A 250 -8.08 85.19 -19.44
N SER A 251 -7.62 83.97 -19.70
CA SER A 251 -8.04 83.15 -20.83
C SER A 251 -8.25 81.68 -20.47
N ILE A 252 -9.27 81.07 -21.05
CA ILE A 252 -9.68 79.68 -20.86
C ILE A 252 -9.94 79.01 -22.20
N SER A 253 -9.44 77.79 -22.39
CA SER A 253 -9.71 76.98 -23.59
C SER A 253 -10.87 76.03 -23.33
N VAL A 254 -11.86 76.03 -24.22
CA VAL A 254 -12.97 75.08 -24.21
C VAL A 254 -12.78 74.12 -25.38
N THR A 255 -12.68 72.82 -25.09
CA THR A 255 -12.60 71.75 -26.08
C THR A 255 -13.86 70.91 -26.04
N PHE A 256 -14.51 70.74 -27.19
CA PHE A 256 -15.62 69.82 -27.33
C PHE A 256 -15.09 68.43 -27.71
N VAL A 257 -15.60 67.40 -27.02
CA VAL A 257 -15.19 66.00 -27.17
C VAL A 257 -16.38 65.21 -27.72
N PRO A 258 -16.20 64.38 -28.77
CA PRO A 258 -17.29 63.56 -29.29
C PRO A 258 -17.74 62.51 -28.28
N ASP A 259 -19.03 62.18 -28.33
CA ASP A 259 -19.59 61.06 -27.58
C ASP A 259 -18.93 59.72 -27.99
N PRO A 260 -18.83 58.75 -27.08
CA PRO A 260 -18.32 57.42 -27.42
C PRO A 260 -19.21 56.72 -28.46
N GLU A 261 -18.62 56.22 -29.55
CA GLU A 261 -19.32 55.36 -30.51
C GLU A 261 -19.44 53.93 -29.96
N VAL A 262 -20.67 53.46 -29.73
CA VAL A 262 -20.98 52.07 -29.35
C VAL A 262 -21.99 51.47 -30.33
N ASN A 263 -21.81 50.19 -30.69
CA ASN A 263 -22.64 49.49 -31.66
C ASN A 263 -22.60 47.98 -31.36
N LEU A 264 -23.74 47.43 -30.94
CA LEU A 264 -23.93 46.02 -30.59
C LEU A 264 -24.17 45.11 -31.80
N GLY A 265 -24.29 45.68 -33.00
CA GLY A 265 -24.60 44.98 -34.24
C GLY A 265 -26.09 45.08 -34.63
N PRO A 266 -26.48 44.46 -35.76
CA PRO A 266 -27.88 44.40 -36.17
C PRO A 266 -28.68 43.43 -35.29
N ASP A 267 -30.01 43.62 -35.26
CA ASP A 267 -30.96 42.66 -34.70
C ASP A 267 -30.66 41.25 -35.20
N THR A 268 -30.58 40.30 -34.27
CA THR A 268 -30.05 38.96 -34.53
C THR A 268 -31.04 37.89 -34.09
N THR A 269 -31.26 36.91 -34.97
CA THR A 269 -32.05 35.71 -34.69
C THR A 269 -31.14 34.50 -34.60
N PHE A 270 -31.29 33.69 -33.56
CA PHE A 270 -30.59 32.41 -33.39
C PHE A 270 -31.51 31.34 -32.77
N CYS A 271 -31.01 30.10 -32.65
CA CYS A 271 -31.83 28.95 -32.26
C CYS A 271 -31.84 28.73 -30.74
N ASP A 272 -32.96 28.25 -30.21
CA ASP A 272 -33.07 27.93 -28.78
C ASP A 272 -31.99 26.91 -28.35
N GLY A 273 -31.29 27.23 -27.27
CA GLY A 273 -30.09 26.52 -26.80
C GLY A 273 -28.74 27.10 -27.25
N ASP A 274 -28.68 27.95 -28.28
CA ASP A 274 -27.47 28.70 -28.62
C ASP A 274 -27.25 29.89 -27.66
N SER A 275 -26.08 30.54 -27.77
CA SER A 275 -25.80 31.80 -27.07
C SER A 275 -25.08 32.79 -27.97
N LEU A 276 -25.44 34.07 -27.87
CA LEU A 276 -24.77 35.16 -28.56
C LEU A 276 -23.97 36.00 -27.56
N MET A 277 -22.78 36.44 -27.96
CA MET A 277 -21.97 37.38 -27.18
C MET A 277 -22.05 38.77 -27.80
N LEU A 278 -22.79 39.66 -27.14
CA LEU A 278 -22.82 41.09 -27.46
C LEU A 278 -21.53 41.74 -26.97
N ILE A 279 -20.93 42.61 -27.79
CA ILE A 279 -19.65 43.28 -27.47
C ILE A 279 -19.92 44.79 -27.45
N ALA A 280 -19.69 45.43 -26.30
CA ALA A 280 -19.76 46.88 -26.21
C ALA A 280 -18.46 47.53 -26.70
N GLY A 281 -17.31 47.01 -26.24
CA GLY A 281 -15.99 47.61 -26.49
C GLY A 281 -15.27 48.01 -25.21
N PHE A 282 -14.30 48.93 -25.30
CA PHE A 282 -13.52 49.41 -24.16
C PHE A 282 -13.80 50.89 -23.90
N PHE A 283 -14.42 51.19 -22.76
CA PHE A 283 -14.80 52.55 -22.34
C PHE A 283 -14.46 52.78 -20.86
N GLN A 284 -14.50 54.03 -20.40
CA GLN A 284 -14.18 54.38 -19.00
C GLN A 284 -15.25 53.87 -18.03
N THR A 285 -16.51 53.87 -18.45
CA THR A 285 -17.60 53.16 -17.78
C THR A 285 -18.45 52.41 -18.80
N ILE A 286 -18.97 51.25 -18.40
CA ILE A 286 -19.90 50.41 -19.17
C ILE A 286 -20.98 49.97 -18.19
N THR A 287 -22.25 50.06 -18.59
CA THR A 287 -23.41 49.61 -17.81
C THR A 287 -24.41 48.95 -18.75
N TRP A 288 -24.61 47.65 -18.59
CA TRP A 288 -25.67 46.89 -19.25
C TRP A 288 -26.99 47.00 -18.47
N GLN A 289 -28.09 46.57 -19.09
CA GLN A 289 -29.42 46.63 -18.48
C GLN A 289 -29.60 45.78 -17.22
N ASP A 290 -28.76 44.76 -17.03
CA ASP A 290 -28.71 43.92 -15.82
C ASP A 290 -27.88 44.55 -14.68
N GLY A 291 -27.26 45.71 -14.94
CA GLY A 291 -26.35 46.40 -14.03
C GLY A 291 -24.91 45.89 -14.06
N SER A 292 -24.57 44.96 -14.96
CA SER A 292 -23.19 44.51 -15.16
C SER A 292 -22.37 45.55 -15.93
N ASN A 293 -21.03 45.45 -15.82
CA ASN A 293 -20.08 46.45 -16.32
C ASN A 293 -18.90 45.85 -17.11
N TYR A 294 -19.08 44.64 -17.65
CA TYR A 294 -18.11 43.97 -18.50
C TYR A 294 -18.14 44.53 -19.94
N PRO A 295 -17.05 44.40 -20.73
CA PRO A 295 -17.04 44.85 -22.13
C PRO A 295 -17.89 43.98 -23.09
N TYR A 296 -18.57 42.95 -22.57
CA TYR A 296 -19.44 42.04 -23.30
C TYR A 296 -20.59 41.55 -22.41
N LEU A 297 -21.66 41.04 -23.03
CA LEU A 297 -22.79 40.37 -22.39
C LEU A 297 -23.18 39.11 -23.18
N TYR A 298 -23.40 38.00 -22.48
CA TYR A 298 -23.91 36.76 -23.09
C TYR A 298 -25.44 36.71 -22.98
N VAL A 299 -26.10 36.36 -24.09
CA VAL A 299 -27.56 36.37 -24.20
C VAL A 299 -28.05 35.02 -24.75
N THR A 300 -29.13 34.52 -24.16
CA THR A 300 -29.72 33.19 -24.45
C THR A 300 -31.25 33.22 -24.54
N GLU A 301 -31.88 34.36 -24.28
CA GLU A 301 -33.34 34.53 -24.29
C GLU A 301 -33.72 35.63 -25.30
N SER A 302 -34.99 35.61 -25.75
CA SER A 302 -35.51 36.68 -26.61
C SER A 302 -35.72 37.96 -25.80
N GLY A 303 -35.24 39.09 -26.30
CA GLY A 303 -35.36 40.37 -25.61
C GLY A 303 -34.66 41.52 -26.30
N GLU A 304 -34.95 42.74 -25.84
CA GLU A 304 -34.20 43.94 -26.20
C GLU A 304 -33.03 44.10 -25.21
N TYR A 305 -31.81 44.11 -25.73
CA TYR A 305 -30.58 44.23 -24.95
C TYR A 305 -29.93 45.59 -25.20
N TRP A 306 -29.46 46.26 -24.15
CA TRP A 306 -28.88 47.60 -24.28
C TRP A 306 -27.64 47.79 -23.39
N VAL A 307 -26.75 48.66 -23.85
CA VAL A 307 -25.57 49.10 -23.10
C VAL A 307 -25.48 50.62 -23.09
N SER A 308 -25.10 51.19 -21.96
CA SER A 308 -24.69 52.60 -21.83
C SER A 308 -23.22 52.66 -21.47
N VAL A 309 -22.47 53.55 -22.13
CA VAL A 309 -21.02 53.68 -22.01
C VAL A 309 -20.62 55.15 -21.82
N ALA A 310 -19.48 55.41 -21.16
CA ALA A 310 -18.91 56.75 -21.09
C ALA A 310 -17.41 56.78 -21.39
N ASN A 311 -16.94 57.89 -21.98
CA ASN A 311 -15.52 58.16 -22.20
C ASN A 311 -14.83 58.74 -20.95
N GLU A 312 -13.50 58.98 -21.01
CA GLU A 312 -12.74 59.51 -19.87
C GLU A 312 -13.11 60.95 -19.46
N TYR A 313 -13.80 61.68 -20.33
CA TYR A 313 -14.30 63.04 -20.12
C TYR A 313 -15.73 63.08 -19.55
N GLY A 314 -16.38 61.91 -19.41
CA GLY A 314 -17.73 61.77 -18.85
C GLY A 314 -18.87 61.82 -19.87
N CYS A 315 -18.59 61.93 -21.17
CA CYS A 315 -19.61 61.93 -22.21
C CYS A 315 -20.19 60.53 -22.41
N THR A 316 -21.52 60.42 -22.46
CA THR A 316 -22.25 59.15 -22.42
C THR A 316 -23.00 58.87 -23.71
N ASN A 317 -22.98 57.63 -24.17
CA ASN A 317 -23.83 57.15 -25.26
C ASN A 317 -24.44 55.78 -24.92
N SER A 318 -25.36 55.30 -25.75
CA SER A 318 -25.99 53.99 -25.57
C SER A 318 -26.45 53.38 -26.89
N ASP A 319 -26.47 52.05 -26.97
CA ASP A 319 -27.00 51.31 -28.12
C ASP A 319 -27.88 50.13 -27.68
N THR A 320 -28.77 49.70 -28.58
CA THR A 320 -29.82 48.69 -28.35
C THR A 320 -29.86 47.67 -29.49
N VAL A 321 -29.99 46.38 -29.17
CA VAL A 321 -30.17 45.30 -30.16
C VAL A 321 -31.32 44.39 -29.77
N LEU A 322 -32.17 44.03 -30.74
CA LEU A 322 -33.24 43.05 -30.54
C LEU A 322 -32.72 41.64 -30.84
N ILE A 323 -32.88 40.76 -29.85
CA ILE A 323 -32.53 39.35 -29.93
C ILE A 323 -33.80 38.53 -30.01
N THR A 324 -33.90 37.70 -31.06
CA THR A 324 -35.00 36.74 -31.24
C THR A 324 -34.43 35.32 -31.17
N VAL A 325 -34.96 34.51 -30.26
CA VAL A 325 -34.59 33.10 -30.12
C VAL A 325 -35.71 32.25 -30.70
N THR A 326 -35.44 31.60 -31.82
CA THR A 326 -36.41 30.74 -32.49
C THR A 326 -36.42 29.36 -31.84
N PRO A 327 -37.59 28.85 -31.40
CA PRO A 327 -37.68 27.51 -30.82
C PRO A 327 -37.25 26.45 -31.84
N LEU A 328 -36.54 25.43 -31.33
CA LEU A 328 -36.17 24.27 -32.13
C LEU A 328 -37.42 23.52 -32.62
N PRO A 329 -37.39 22.90 -33.83
CA PRO A 329 -38.43 22.00 -34.28
C PRO A 329 -38.67 20.84 -33.30
N ASP A 330 -39.92 20.64 -32.88
CA ASP A 330 -40.34 19.44 -32.15
C ASP A 330 -40.46 18.27 -33.15
N ILE A 331 -39.72 17.19 -32.93
CA ILE A 331 -39.43 16.13 -33.89
C ILE A 331 -39.38 14.78 -33.16
N THR A 332 -40.05 13.76 -33.71
CA THR A 332 -39.91 12.39 -33.21
C THR A 332 -40.11 11.35 -34.31
N LEU A 333 -39.21 10.36 -34.36
CA LEU A 333 -39.30 9.14 -35.16
C LEU A 333 -39.99 7.99 -34.41
N GLY A 334 -40.33 8.19 -33.13
CA GLY A 334 -40.82 7.17 -32.21
C GLY A 334 -39.69 6.55 -31.37
N ASN A 335 -40.04 5.52 -30.59
CA ASN A 335 -39.06 4.74 -29.84
C ASN A 335 -38.35 3.72 -30.75
N ASP A 336 -37.13 3.31 -30.36
CA ASP A 336 -36.48 2.12 -30.91
C ASP A 336 -37.44 0.93 -30.96
N THR A 337 -37.48 0.25 -32.10
CA THR A 337 -38.53 -0.72 -32.43
C THR A 337 -37.92 -1.97 -33.07
N THR A 338 -38.36 -3.14 -32.63
CA THR A 338 -38.07 -4.42 -33.28
C THR A 338 -39.20 -4.80 -34.22
N LEU A 339 -38.88 -5.17 -35.45
CA LEU A 339 -39.82 -5.68 -36.47
C LEU A 339 -39.58 -7.16 -36.72
N CYS A 340 -40.53 -7.83 -37.35
CA CYS A 340 -40.34 -9.21 -37.79
C CYS A 340 -39.67 -9.27 -39.16
N GLU A 341 -38.83 -10.28 -39.40
CA GLU A 341 -38.08 -10.44 -40.66
C GLU A 341 -39.01 -10.38 -41.89
N GLY A 342 -38.80 -9.38 -42.75
CA GLY A 342 -39.62 -9.12 -43.95
C GLY A 342 -40.68 -8.02 -43.80
N GLU A 343 -40.95 -7.52 -42.59
CA GLU A 343 -41.79 -6.33 -42.39
C GLU A 343 -41.09 -5.03 -42.80
N THR A 344 -41.86 -3.98 -43.09
CA THR A 344 -41.36 -2.64 -43.44
C THR A 344 -41.99 -1.57 -42.57
N LEU A 345 -41.18 -0.68 -42.00
CA LEU A 345 -41.62 0.49 -41.23
C LEU A 345 -41.49 1.75 -42.07
N ILE A 346 -42.50 2.62 -42.05
CA ILE A 346 -42.43 3.96 -42.66
C ILE A 346 -42.25 4.98 -41.54
N LEU A 347 -41.09 5.62 -41.52
CA LEU A 347 -40.76 6.70 -40.60
C LEU A 347 -41.40 8.00 -41.08
N ILE A 348 -42.18 8.63 -40.20
CA ILE A 348 -42.90 9.88 -40.46
C ILE A 348 -42.54 10.87 -39.35
N PRO A 349 -41.47 11.68 -39.52
CA PRO A 349 -40.98 12.61 -38.50
C PRO A 349 -42.00 13.66 -38.01
N GLY A 350 -42.95 14.03 -38.88
CA GLY A 350 -43.92 15.08 -38.60
C GLY A 350 -44.23 15.91 -39.84
N ASN A 351 -45.07 16.94 -39.67
CA ASN A 351 -45.41 17.91 -40.71
C ASN A 351 -45.07 19.32 -40.21
N GLY A 352 -44.71 20.22 -41.13
CA GLY A 352 -44.47 21.64 -40.81
C GLY A 352 -42.99 22.05 -40.79
N TYR A 353 -42.06 21.14 -41.08
CA TYR A 353 -40.66 21.47 -41.31
C TYR A 353 -40.43 21.94 -42.75
N SER A 354 -39.49 22.86 -42.92
CA SER A 354 -39.11 23.50 -44.18
C SER A 354 -38.09 22.68 -44.98
N SER A 355 -37.33 21.82 -44.30
CA SER A 355 -36.47 20.83 -44.93
C SER A 355 -36.37 19.53 -44.13
N TYR A 356 -36.01 18.46 -44.84
CA TYR A 356 -35.73 17.12 -44.31
C TYR A 356 -34.42 16.63 -44.93
N LEU A 357 -33.55 16.00 -44.16
CA LEU A 357 -32.31 15.37 -44.62
C LEU A 357 -32.10 14.05 -43.88
N TRP A 358 -32.26 12.94 -44.59
CA TRP A 358 -32.06 11.59 -44.04
C TRP A 358 -30.60 11.13 -44.13
N GLN A 359 -30.27 10.05 -43.41
CA GLN A 359 -28.94 9.44 -43.40
C GLN A 359 -28.37 9.07 -44.79
N ASP A 360 -29.23 8.84 -45.78
CA ASP A 360 -28.87 8.52 -47.17
C ASP A 360 -28.77 9.76 -48.07
N ASN A 361 -28.86 10.97 -47.49
CA ASN A 361 -28.90 12.25 -48.17
C ASN A 361 -30.18 12.46 -49.02
N SER A 362 -31.26 11.69 -48.79
CA SER A 362 -32.58 11.98 -49.35
C SER A 362 -33.32 13.06 -48.55
N THR A 363 -34.32 13.70 -49.18
CA THR A 363 -35.04 14.87 -48.63
C THR A 363 -36.56 14.69 -48.66
N SER A 364 -37.04 13.46 -48.61
CA SER A 364 -38.47 13.12 -48.53
C SER A 364 -39.02 13.44 -47.13
N SER A 365 -40.30 13.76 -46.99
CA SER A 365 -40.95 13.91 -45.67
C SER A 365 -41.21 12.58 -44.95
N THR A 366 -40.86 11.44 -45.57
CA THR A 366 -40.97 10.09 -45.02
C THR A 366 -39.82 9.21 -45.52
N PHE A 367 -39.46 8.19 -44.74
CA PHE A 367 -38.43 7.20 -45.09
C PHE A 367 -38.94 5.78 -44.89
N VAL A 368 -38.57 4.84 -45.76
CA VAL A 368 -38.98 3.43 -45.65
C VAL A 368 -37.80 2.59 -45.17
N VAL A 369 -37.95 1.99 -44.00
CA VAL A 369 -36.99 1.05 -43.41
C VAL A 369 -37.18 -0.32 -44.06
N THR A 370 -36.07 -0.87 -44.59
CA THR A 370 -36.04 -2.15 -45.32
C THR A 370 -35.00 -3.13 -44.76
N GLY A 371 -34.50 -2.90 -43.56
CA GLY A 371 -33.48 -3.72 -42.91
C GLY A 371 -33.00 -3.11 -41.59
N PRO A 372 -32.28 -3.90 -40.75
CA PRO A 372 -31.84 -3.45 -39.44
C PRO A 372 -30.80 -2.33 -39.54
N GLY A 373 -30.86 -1.37 -38.63
CA GLY A 373 -29.93 -0.24 -38.58
C GLY A 373 -30.47 0.94 -37.77
N THR A 374 -29.61 1.93 -37.57
CA THR A 374 -30.02 3.24 -37.04
C THR A 374 -30.38 4.15 -38.20
N TYR A 375 -31.56 4.73 -38.16
CA TYR A 375 -32.09 5.70 -39.12
C TYR A 375 -32.19 7.06 -38.44
N TRP A 376 -31.95 8.13 -39.18
CA TRP A 376 -32.03 9.48 -38.63
C TRP A 376 -32.41 10.50 -39.67
N VAL A 377 -33.12 11.54 -39.23
CA VAL A 377 -33.49 12.69 -40.05
C VAL A 377 -33.14 13.96 -39.33
N THR A 378 -32.45 14.85 -40.03
CA THR A 378 -32.32 16.25 -39.65
C THR A 378 -33.48 17.01 -40.29
N VAL A 379 -34.30 17.68 -39.49
CA VAL A 379 -35.37 18.57 -39.96
C VAL A 379 -35.03 20.02 -39.59
N SER A 380 -35.46 20.99 -40.40
CA SER A 380 -35.30 22.42 -40.10
C SER A 380 -36.61 23.20 -40.19
N ASN A 381 -36.73 24.28 -39.43
CA ASN A 381 -37.76 25.31 -39.65
C ASN A 381 -37.32 26.34 -40.73
N ASP A 382 -38.14 27.38 -40.94
CA ASP A 382 -37.90 28.44 -41.93
C ASP A 382 -36.71 29.33 -41.55
N GLU A 383 -36.42 29.43 -40.25
CA GLU A 383 -35.29 30.14 -39.65
C GLU A 383 -33.99 29.31 -39.62
N ALA A 384 -33.98 28.15 -40.30
CA ALA A 384 -32.85 27.22 -40.43
C ALA A 384 -32.35 26.57 -39.12
N CYS A 385 -33.12 26.64 -38.03
CA CYS A 385 -32.84 25.86 -36.82
C CYS A 385 -33.12 24.38 -37.09
N ALA A 386 -32.09 23.55 -36.90
CA ALA A 386 -32.10 22.15 -37.30
C ALA A 386 -31.95 21.21 -36.10
N VAL A 387 -32.82 20.20 -36.01
CA VAL A 387 -32.73 19.12 -35.01
C VAL A 387 -32.65 17.79 -35.74
N THR A 388 -31.85 16.88 -35.20
CA THR A 388 -31.77 15.49 -35.67
C THR A 388 -32.38 14.57 -34.62
N ASP A 389 -33.29 13.71 -35.05
CA ASP A 389 -33.78 12.59 -34.25
C ASP A 389 -33.35 11.25 -34.87
N THR A 390 -33.23 10.22 -34.03
CA THR A 390 -32.69 8.90 -34.38
C THR A 390 -33.60 7.79 -33.89
N ILE A 391 -33.82 6.77 -34.71
CA ILE A 391 -34.47 5.52 -34.31
C ILE A 391 -33.58 4.33 -34.68
N HIS A 392 -33.36 3.43 -33.73
CA HIS A 392 -32.77 2.13 -33.99
C HIS A 392 -33.86 1.11 -34.31
N VAL A 393 -33.76 0.49 -35.49
CA VAL A 393 -34.65 -0.59 -35.90
C VAL A 393 -33.88 -1.90 -35.94
N THR A 394 -34.30 -2.84 -35.11
CA THR A 394 -33.83 -4.23 -35.14
C THR A 394 -34.86 -5.12 -35.83
N TYR A 395 -34.42 -6.29 -36.28
CA TYR A 395 -35.29 -7.32 -36.82
C TYR A 395 -35.12 -8.60 -36.01
N ASP A 396 -36.22 -9.15 -35.52
CA ASP A 396 -36.26 -10.49 -34.94
C ASP A 396 -36.52 -11.53 -36.03
N SER A 397 -35.73 -12.60 -36.00
CA SER A 397 -35.93 -13.78 -36.82
C SER A 397 -37.13 -14.61 -36.33
N TYR A 398 -37.76 -15.36 -37.23
CA TYR A 398 -38.73 -16.39 -36.88
C TYR A 398 -38.17 -17.38 -35.84
N PRO A 399 -38.99 -17.88 -34.89
CA PRO A 399 -38.51 -18.73 -33.82
C PRO A 399 -37.96 -20.03 -34.40
N GLN A 400 -36.65 -20.24 -34.26
CA GLN A 400 -36.00 -21.50 -34.62
C GLN A 400 -36.05 -22.43 -33.42
N ILE A 401 -36.73 -23.56 -33.57
CA ILE A 401 -36.91 -24.58 -32.54
C ILE A 401 -36.38 -25.91 -33.07
N GLU A 402 -35.63 -26.60 -32.20
CA GLU A 402 -34.98 -27.88 -32.46
C GLU A 402 -34.93 -28.63 -31.11
N LEU A 403 -35.73 -29.70 -30.99
CA LEU A 403 -35.71 -30.63 -29.86
C LEU A 403 -34.58 -31.65 -29.99
N GLY A 404 -33.96 -31.76 -31.17
CA GLY A 404 -32.84 -32.64 -31.46
C GLY A 404 -33.26 -33.99 -32.05
N GLU A 405 -32.25 -34.77 -32.41
CA GLU A 405 -32.39 -36.14 -32.91
C GLU A 405 -33.12 -37.06 -31.91
N ASP A 406 -33.76 -38.12 -32.42
CA ASP A 406 -34.50 -39.10 -31.63
C ASP A 406 -33.68 -39.68 -30.45
N ILE A 407 -34.28 -39.66 -29.25
CA ILE A 407 -33.61 -40.01 -28.00
C ILE A 407 -33.83 -41.48 -27.65
N SER A 408 -32.73 -42.22 -27.44
CA SER A 408 -32.76 -43.55 -26.84
C SER A 408 -32.25 -43.49 -25.41
N ALA A 409 -33.05 -43.97 -24.46
CA ALA A 409 -32.75 -44.00 -23.03
C ALA A 409 -33.04 -45.40 -22.44
N CYS A 410 -32.80 -45.58 -21.15
CA CYS A 410 -33.04 -46.83 -20.43
C CYS A 410 -34.32 -46.75 -19.60
N GLU A 411 -35.09 -47.84 -19.55
CA GLU A 411 -36.35 -47.90 -18.81
C GLU A 411 -36.15 -47.56 -17.33
N GLY A 412 -36.92 -46.58 -16.84
CA GLY A 412 -36.81 -46.02 -15.49
C GLY A 412 -36.11 -44.65 -15.42
N GLU A 413 -35.28 -44.29 -16.40
CA GLU A 413 -34.62 -42.98 -16.45
C GLU A 413 -35.56 -41.90 -17.03
N PRO A 414 -35.75 -40.74 -16.37
CA PRO A 414 -36.58 -39.66 -16.91
C PRO A 414 -35.84 -38.86 -17.99
N VAL A 415 -36.36 -38.85 -19.22
CA VAL A 415 -35.86 -37.97 -20.29
C VAL A 415 -36.52 -36.60 -20.17
N VAL A 416 -35.73 -35.52 -20.08
CA VAL A 416 -36.24 -34.15 -20.03
C VAL A 416 -36.00 -33.46 -21.37
N LEU A 417 -37.08 -33.17 -22.10
CA LEU A 417 -37.04 -32.40 -23.33
C LEU A 417 -36.99 -30.91 -22.99
N THR A 418 -36.00 -30.22 -23.56
CA THR A 418 -35.80 -28.77 -23.38
C THR A 418 -35.77 -28.08 -24.76
N PRO A 419 -36.81 -27.33 -25.14
CA PRO A 419 -36.89 -26.53 -26.38
C PRO A 419 -35.81 -25.45 -26.50
N GLY A 420 -35.08 -25.16 -25.42
CA GLY A 420 -34.26 -23.97 -25.28
C GLY A 420 -35.02 -22.82 -24.62
N SER A 421 -34.29 -21.75 -24.29
CA SER A 421 -34.85 -20.52 -23.71
C SER A 421 -34.83 -19.38 -24.73
N GLY A 422 -35.84 -18.50 -24.67
CA GLY A 422 -35.97 -17.35 -25.58
C GLY A 422 -37.38 -17.16 -26.15
N PHE A 423 -38.26 -18.15 -26.00
CA PHE A 423 -39.63 -18.11 -26.49
C PHE A 423 -40.59 -17.45 -25.47
N LEU A 424 -41.62 -16.77 -25.99
CA LEU A 424 -42.68 -16.12 -25.20
C LEU A 424 -43.70 -17.13 -24.64
N SER A 425 -43.95 -18.22 -25.35
CA SER A 425 -44.80 -19.32 -24.90
C SER A 425 -44.25 -20.68 -25.34
N TYR A 426 -44.70 -21.71 -24.62
CA TYR A 426 -44.46 -23.12 -24.90
C TYR A 426 -45.83 -23.82 -24.81
N LEU A 427 -46.12 -24.74 -25.73
CA LEU A 427 -47.32 -25.55 -25.73
C LEU A 427 -46.97 -26.97 -26.19
N TRP A 428 -47.01 -27.92 -25.27
CA TRP A 428 -46.72 -29.33 -25.54
C TRP A 428 -47.93 -30.09 -26.06
N GLN A 429 -47.71 -31.27 -26.62
CA GLN A 429 -48.75 -32.15 -27.17
C GLN A 429 -49.92 -32.48 -26.22
N ASP A 430 -49.72 -32.39 -24.91
CA ASP A 430 -50.74 -32.65 -23.88
C ASP A 430 -51.46 -31.38 -23.37
N GLY A 431 -51.11 -30.21 -23.91
CA GLY A 431 -51.66 -28.91 -23.51
C GLY A 431 -50.94 -28.25 -22.32
N SER A 432 -49.86 -28.85 -21.80
CA SER A 432 -49.02 -28.20 -20.80
C SER A 432 -48.16 -27.08 -21.42
N THR A 433 -47.79 -26.08 -20.59
CA THR A 433 -47.10 -24.86 -21.04
C THR A 433 -45.80 -24.59 -20.27
N GLY A 434 -45.21 -25.63 -19.66
CA GLY A 434 -43.91 -25.53 -19.00
C GLY A 434 -42.78 -25.37 -20.04
N PRO A 435 -41.66 -24.73 -19.70
CA PRO A 435 -40.52 -24.62 -20.60
C PRO A 435 -39.82 -25.97 -20.85
N ASN A 436 -40.04 -26.99 -20.01
CA ASN A 436 -39.45 -28.32 -20.13
C ASN A 436 -40.56 -29.39 -20.06
N TYR A 437 -40.34 -30.54 -20.67
CA TYR A 437 -41.25 -31.70 -20.60
C TYR A 437 -40.54 -32.97 -20.16
N THR A 438 -41.05 -33.65 -19.14
CA THR A 438 -40.47 -34.92 -18.66
C THR A 438 -41.22 -36.10 -19.27
N VAL A 439 -40.47 -36.92 -20.01
CA VAL A 439 -40.93 -38.11 -20.71
C VAL A 439 -40.59 -39.36 -19.89
N LEU A 440 -41.57 -40.25 -19.70
CA LEU A 440 -41.47 -41.49 -18.92
C LEU A 440 -41.95 -42.74 -19.68
N GLN A 441 -42.34 -42.59 -20.95
CA GLN A 441 -42.84 -43.67 -21.80
C GLN A 441 -42.50 -43.41 -23.28
N ASN A 442 -42.49 -44.46 -24.09
CA ASN A 442 -42.19 -44.38 -25.52
C ASN A 442 -43.23 -43.54 -26.27
N GLY A 443 -42.80 -42.67 -27.19
CA GLY A 443 -43.70 -41.88 -28.01
C GLY A 443 -43.05 -40.76 -28.81
N LEU A 444 -43.86 -40.11 -29.64
CA LEU A 444 -43.53 -38.85 -30.30
C LEU A 444 -44.00 -37.69 -29.41
N PHE A 445 -43.11 -36.76 -29.13
CA PHE A 445 -43.36 -35.57 -28.31
C PHE A 445 -43.07 -34.33 -29.15
N TRP A 446 -43.84 -33.26 -28.96
CA TRP A 446 -43.67 -32.04 -29.73
C TRP A 446 -44.06 -30.81 -28.93
N VAL A 447 -43.38 -29.70 -29.24
CA VAL A 447 -43.65 -28.40 -28.64
C VAL A 447 -43.94 -27.40 -29.75
N THR A 448 -44.99 -26.61 -29.58
CA THR A 448 -45.15 -25.35 -30.29
C THR A 448 -44.62 -24.24 -29.40
N VAL A 449 -43.68 -23.44 -29.90
CA VAL A 449 -43.15 -22.26 -29.24
C VAL A 449 -43.50 -21.01 -30.04
N SER A 450 -43.65 -19.87 -29.36
CA SER A 450 -43.86 -18.58 -30.03
C SER A 450 -42.77 -17.57 -29.69
N ASN A 451 -42.51 -16.66 -30.60
CA ASN A 451 -41.92 -15.36 -30.26
C ASN A 451 -42.91 -14.24 -30.62
N GLN A 452 -42.46 -12.98 -30.67
CA GLN A 452 -43.33 -11.86 -31.02
C GLN A 452 -43.78 -11.83 -32.49
N CYS A 453 -43.25 -12.73 -33.34
CA CYS A 453 -43.50 -12.78 -34.77
C CYS A 453 -44.43 -13.93 -35.19
N GLU A 454 -44.12 -15.17 -34.79
CA GLU A 454 -44.91 -16.34 -35.20
C GLU A 454 -44.80 -17.50 -34.19
N GLU A 455 -45.51 -18.59 -34.46
CA GLU A 455 -45.37 -19.89 -33.80
C GLU A 455 -44.52 -20.82 -34.67
N ALA A 456 -43.68 -21.65 -34.05
CA ALA A 456 -42.97 -22.75 -34.71
C ALA A 456 -43.12 -24.02 -33.89
N THR A 457 -43.15 -25.18 -34.56
CA THR A 457 -43.32 -26.50 -33.94
C THR A 457 -42.20 -27.42 -34.35
N ASP A 458 -41.66 -28.17 -33.40
CA ASP A 458 -40.75 -29.29 -33.66
C ASP A 458 -41.10 -30.50 -32.80
N SER A 459 -40.63 -31.69 -33.20
CA SER A 459 -40.99 -32.99 -32.61
C SER A 459 -39.84 -33.99 -32.59
N VAL A 460 -39.73 -34.73 -31.49
CA VAL A 460 -38.70 -35.76 -31.23
C VAL A 460 -39.35 -37.06 -30.78
N TYR A 461 -38.81 -38.21 -31.23
CA TYR A 461 -39.23 -39.52 -30.75
C TYR A 461 -38.35 -40.00 -29.60
N VAL A 462 -38.97 -40.45 -28.51
CA VAL A 462 -38.25 -40.99 -27.33
C VAL A 462 -38.53 -42.49 -27.21
N THR A 463 -37.46 -43.28 -27.09
CA THR A 463 -37.50 -44.74 -26.92
C THR A 463 -36.76 -45.16 -25.66
N PHE A 464 -37.46 -45.80 -24.73
CA PHE A 464 -36.88 -46.50 -23.60
C PHE A 464 -36.59 -47.95 -23.98
N ASN A 465 -35.33 -48.34 -23.79
CA ASN A 465 -34.84 -49.70 -23.95
C ASN A 465 -34.88 -50.41 -22.59
N PRO A 466 -35.26 -51.70 -22.55
CA PRO A 466 -35.34 -52.44 -21.30
C PRO A 466 -33.97 -52.54 -20.62
N ILE A 467 -33.94 -52.47 -19.29
CA ILE A 467 -32.73 -52.76 -18.51
C ILE A 467 -32.41 -54.27 -18.55
N PRO A 468 -31.13 -54.68 -18.50
CA PRO A 468 -30.78 -56.09 -18.38
C PRO A 468 -31.11 -56.63 -16.98
N GLU A 469 -31.41 -57.93 -16.89
CA GLU A 469 -31.60 -58.65 -15.62
C GLU A 469 -30.49 -59.73 -15.49
N PRO A 470 -29.29 -59.37 -14.98
CA PRO A 470 -28.29 -60.36 -14.60
C PRO A 470 -28.78 -61.23 -13.43
N TYR A 471 -28.31 -62.48 -13.37
CA TYR A 471 -28.48 -63.39 -12.24
C TYR A 471 -27.30 -64.35 -12.17
N LEU A 472 -26.54 -64.30 -11.07
CA LEU A 472 -25.32 -65.08 -10.79
C LEU A 472 -25.61 -66.41 -10.07
N GLY A 473 -26.76 -66.51 -9.40
CA GLY A 473 -27.16 -67.66 -8.59
C GLY A 473 -27.63 -67.25 -7.20
N GLU A 474 -27.96 -68.23 -6.37
CA GLU A 474 -28.15 -68.02 -4.92
C GLU A 474 -26.79 -68.16 -4.21
N ASP A 475 -26.65 -67.54 -3.03
CA ASP A 475 -25.47 -67.67 -2.16
C ASP A 475 -25.05 -69.13 -1.95
N THR A 476 -23.75 -69.40 -1.95
CA THR A 476 -23.23 -70.77 -2.00
C THR A 476 -21.98 -70.99 -1.15
N VAL A 477 -21.70 -72.26 -0.85
CA VAL A 477 -20.56 -72.69 -0.03
C VAL A 477 -19.73 -73.70 -0.83
N ILE A 478 -18.41 -73.53 -0.84
CA ILE A 478 -17.44 -74.41 -1.51
C ILE A 478 -16.42 -74.96 -0.51
N CYS A 479 -15.78 -76.09 -0.79
CA CYS A 479 -14.75 -76.61 0.10
C CYS A 479 -13.38 -75.94 -0.12
N GLU A 480 -12.54 -75.92 0.91
CA GLU A 480 -11.18 -75.38 0.78
C GLU A 480 -10.39 -76.11 -0.34
N GLY A 481 -9.90 -75.33 -1.31
CA GLY A 481 -9.20 -75.83 -2.50
C GLY A 481 -10.08 -76.11 -3.72
N GLU A 482 -11.41 -76.02 -3.61
CA GLU A 482 -12.31 -76.02 -4.77
C GLU A 482 -12.36 -74.65 -5.46
N MET A 483 -12.84 -74.63 -6.71
CA MET A 483 -13.12 -73.41 -7.46
C MET A 483 -14.44 -73.53 -8.21
N ILE A 484 -15.21 -72.45 -8.25
CA ILE A 484 -16.43 -72.32 -9.05
C ILE A 484 -16.31 -71.17 -10.05
N THR A 485 -16.92 -71.34 -11.22
CA THR A 485 -16.99 -70.30 -12.26
C THR A 485 -18.36 -69.64 -12.23
N LEU A 486 -18.43 -68.42 -11.71
CA LEU A 486 -19.63 -67.58 -11.76
C LEU A 486 -19.87 -67.12 -13.21
N GLN A 487 -21.13 -67.16 -13.64
CA GLN A 487 -21.57 -66.65 -14.94
C GLN A 487 -23.04 -66.25 -14.85
N THR A 488 -23.46 -65.24 -15.61
CA THR A 488 -24.87 -64.82 -15.60
C THR A 488 -25.77 -65.76 -16.38
N SER A 489 -27.04 -65.88 -15.98
CA SER A 489 -28.07 -66.67 -16.68
C SER A 489 -28.35 -66.25 -18.14
N GLY A 490 -27.94 -65.04 -18.53
CA GLY A 490 -28.09 -64.47 -19.89
C GLY A 490 -26.77 -64.06 -20.55
N LEU A 491 -26.85 -63.79 -21.86
CA LEU A 491 -25.75 -63.21 -22.64
C LEU A 491 -25.96 -61.70 -22.83
N PHE A 492 -25.01 -60.91 -22.39
CA PHE A 492 -25.03 -59.44 -22.46
C PHE A 492 -23.94 -58.92 -23.40
N ALA A 493 -24.02 -57.65 -23.80
CA ALA A 493 -23.08 -57.02 -24.73
C ALA A 493 -21.77 -56.59 -24.06
N GLY A 494 -21.80 -56.33 -22.75
CA GLY A 494 -20.66 -56.04 -21.90
C GLY A 494 -20.83 -56.61 -20.50
N TYR A 495 -19.69 -56.81 -19.83
CA TYR A 495 -19.57 -57.32 -18.46
C TYR A 495 -18.49 -56.51 -17.75
N LEU A 496 -18.67 -56.21 -16.47
CA LEU A 496 -17.70 -55.57 -15.61
C LEU A 496 -17.82 -56.16 -14.19
N TRP A 497 -16.81 -56.91 -13.77
CA TRP A 497 -16.75 -57.49 -12.42
C TRP A 497 -16.11 -56.52 -11.42
N GLN A 498 -16.23 -56.81 -10.13
CA GLN A 498 -15.70 -55.98 -9.03
C GLN A 498 -14.20 -55.67 -9.09
N ASP A 499 -13.41 -56.41 -9.89
CA ASP A 499 -11.97 -56.18 -10.11
C ASP A 499 -11.64 -55.44 -11.43
N ASN A 500 -12.67 -54.97 -12.15
CA ASN A 500 -12.65 -54.40 -13.50
C ASN A 500 -12.33 -55.41 -14.63
N SER A 501 -12.38 -56.73 -14.39
CA SER A 501 -12.35 -57.70 -15.49
C SER A 501 -13.66 -57.68 -16.28
N THR A 502 -13.60 -58.05 -17.56
CA THR A 502 -14.71 -57.89 -18.53
C THR A 502 -15.06 -59.17 -19.29
N LEU A 503 -14.68 -60.33 -18.76
CA LEU A 503 -15.05 -61.63 -19.31
C LEU A 503 -16.49 -61.99 -18.89
N PRO A 504 -17.22 -62.82 -19.64
CA PRO A 504 -18.58 -63.24 -19.28
C PRO A 504 -18.62 -64.28 -18.13
N PHE A 505 -17.50 -64.47 -17.43
CA PHE A 505 -17.35 -65.42 -16.33
C PHE A 505 -16.28 -64.93 -15.33
N TYR A 506 -16.35 -65.42 -14.09
CA TYR A 506 -15.40 -65.12 -13.02
C TYR A 506 -15.12 -66.35 -12.15
N ASP A 507 -13.85 -66.71 -11.98
CA ASP A 507 -13.46 -67.87 -11.18
C ASP A 507 -13.24 -67.49 -9.71
N VAL A 508 -13.88 -68.22 -8.79
CA VAL A 508 -13.90 -67.97 -7.35
C VAL A 508 -13.33 -69.17 -6.58
N SER A 509 -12.42 -68.90 -5.65
CA SER A 509 -11.78 -69.89 -4.77
C SER A 509 -11.68 -69.44 -3.30
N ASN A 510 -12.26 -68.29 -2.94
CA ASN A 510 -12.09 -67.64 -1.65
C ASN A 510 -13.44 -67.08 -1.16
N THR A 511 -13.61 -66.98 0.16
CA THR A 511 -14.78 -66.32 0.75
C THR A 511 -14.89 -64.86 0.31
N GLY A 512 -16.06 -64.44 -0.16
CA GLY A 512 -16.32 -63.06 -0.57
C GLY A 512 -17.70 -62.83 -1.17
N ILE A 513 -18.05 -61.56 -1.35
CA ILE A 513 -19.18 -61.13 -2.18
C ILE A 513 -18.61 -60.77 -3.55
N TYR A 514 -19.20 -61.34 -4.60
CA TYR A 514 -18.80 -61.17 -5.99
C TYR A 514 -19.95 -60.52 -6.75
N SER A 515 -19.65 -59.55 -7.61
CA SER A 515 -20.69 -58.79 -8.32
C SER A 515 -20.29 -58.49 -9.76
N VAL A 516 -21.29 -58.46 -10.63
CA VAL A 516 -21.13 -58.13 -12.04
C VAL A 516 -22.14 -57.06 -12.44
N GLU A 517 -21.64 -55.99 -13.05
CA GLU A 517 -22.45 -55.09 -13.86
C GLU A 517 -22.44 -55.59 -15.30
N VAL A 518 -23.62 -55.76 -15.90
CA VAL A 518 -23.75 -56.16 -17.31
C VAL A 518 -24.38 -55.03 -18.12
N THR A 519 -23.97 -54.90 -19.37
CA THR A 519 -24.52 -53.90 -20.31
C THR A 519 -25.18 -54.60 -21.49
N ASN A 520 -26.40 -54.20 -21.86
CA ASN A 520 -27.07 -54.73 -23.05
C ASN A 520 -26.62 -54.02 -24.35
N ILE A 521 -27.12 -54.48 -25.50
CA ILE A 521 -26.77 -53.92 -26.82
C ILE A 521 -27.21 -52.46 -27.02
N PHE A 522 -28.12 -51.95 -26.18
CA PHE A 522 -28.62 -50.58 -26.20
C PHE A 522 -27.88 -49.65 -25.23
N GLY A 523 -26.86 -50.16 -24.53
CA GLY A 523 -26.04 -49.38 -23.58
C GLY A 523 -26.62 -49.29 -22.16
N CYS A 524 -27.74 -49.95 -21.87
CA CYS A 524 -28.31 -49.98 -20.52
C CYS A 524 -27.60 -51.02 -19.66
N SER A 525 -27.23 -50.64 -18.44
CA SER A 525 -26.61 -51.53 -17.46
C SER A 525 -27.47 -51.80 -16.24
N ASN A 526 -27.15 -52.90 -15.57
CA ASN A 526 -27.70 -53.32 -14.28
C ASN A 526 -26.71 -54.31 -13.64
N SER A 527 -26.80 -54.54 -12.33
CA SER A 527 -25.87 -55.40 -11.59
C SER A 527 -26.57 -56.50 -10.80
N ASP A 528 -25.84 -57.58 -10.54
CA ASP A 528 -26.21 -58.63 -9.59
C ASP A 528 -25.01 -59.03 -8.72
N GLU A 529 -25.28 -59.60 -7.54
CA GLU A 529 -24.28 -59.94 -6.53
C GLU A 529 -24.59 -61.27 -5.81
N ILE A 530 -23.53 -62.04 -5.49
CA ILE A 530 -23.60 -63.38 -4.87
C ILE A 530 -22.55 -63.51 -3.76
N GLN A 531 -22.92 -64.07 -2.61
CA GLN A 531 -21.99 -64.44 -1.56
C GLN A 531 -21.49 -65.88 -1.78
N VAL A 532 -20.17 -66.05 -1.73
CA VAL A 532 -19.51 -67.37 -1.74
C VAL A 532 -18.72 -67.50 -0.45
N ASP A 533 -18.98 -68.55 0.33
CA ASP A 533 -18.22 -68.89 1.54
C ASP A 533 -17.39 -70.17 1.34
N VAL A 534 -16.21 -70.25 1.95
CA VAL A 534 -15.35 -71.44 1.94
C VAL A 534 -15.47 -72.18 3.27
N SER A 535 -15.84 -73.47 3.23
CA SER A 535 -15.91 -74.35 4.40
C SER A 535 -14.65 -75.22 4.50
N SER A 536 -14.05 -75.25 5.69
CA SER A 536 -12.93 -76.14 6.04
C SER A 536 -13.15 -76.68 7.45
N PRO A 537 -13.55 -77.96 7.60
CA PRO A 537 -13.66 -78.58 8.93
C PRO A 537 -12.27 -78.86 9.51
N GLU A 538 -12.12 -78.68 10.82
CA GLU A 538 -10.90 -79.06 11.55
C GLU A 538 -11.20 -80.25 12.46
N VAL A 539 -10.37 -81.30 12.42
CA VAL A 539 -10.40 -82.41 13.37
C VAL A 539 -9.00 -82.61 13.94
N ASP A 540 -8.93 -82.82 15.26
CA ASP A 540 -7.70 -83.00 16.03
C ASP A 540 -7.98 -84.05 17.13
N LEU A 541 -7.24 -85.15 17.09
CA LEU A 541 -7.30 -86.25 18.06
C LEU A 541 -6.33 -86.06 19.23
N GLY A 542 -5.49 -85.01 19.19
CA GLY A 542 -4.50 -84.66 20.20
C GLY A 542 -3.14 -85.34 20.02
N ASP A 543 -2.22 -85.01 20.93
CA ASP A 543 -0.88 -85.60 20.98
C ASP A 543 -0.88 -87.12 21.17
N ASN A 544 0.20 -87.78 20.72
CA ASN A 544 0.42 -89.22 20.93
C ASN A 544 0.35 -89.61 22.42
N ILE A 545 -0.28 -90.76 22.70
CA ILE A 545 -0.64 -91.19 24.06
C ILE A 545 0.28 -92.34 24.52
N GLN A 546 0.90 -92.19 25.69
CA GLN A 546 1.61 -93.28 26.39
C GLN A 546 0.90 -93.64 27.70
N THR A 547 0.71 -94.94 27.97
CA THR A 547 -0.05 -95.43 29.14
C THR A 547 0.52 -96.76 29.69
N CYS A 548 0.16 -97.22 30.90
CA CYS A 548 0.64 -98.52 31.39
C CYS A 548 -0.11 -99.65 30.62
N GLU A 549 0.55 -100.81 30.43
CA GLU A 549 -0.07 -101.95 29.72
C GLU A 549 -1.37 -102.41 30.43
N GLY A 550 -2.50 -102.34 29.73
CA GLY A 550 -3.84 -102.73 30.23
C GLY A 550 -4.80 -101.58 30.55
N ASP A 551 -4.34 -100.33 30.50
CA ASP A 551 -5.21 -99.15 30.61
C ASP A 551 -6.12 -98.98 29.37
N THR A 552 -7.30 -98.39 29.55
CA THR A 552 -8.25 -98.10 28.46
C THR A 552 -8.15 -96.65 28.01
N VAL A 553 -7.95 -96.42 26.71
CA VAL A 553 -7.86 -95.09 26.10
C VAL A 553 -9.06 -94.84 25.17
N TRP A 554 -9.59 -93.62 25.18
CA TRP A 554 -10.67 -93.17 24.29
C TRP A 554 -10.19 -91.97 23.46
N LEU A 555 -10.47 -92.00 22.17
CA LEU A 555 -10.22 -90.90 21.22
C LEU A 555 -11.56 -90.26 20.84
N ASN A 556 -11.61 -88.95 20.64
CA ASN A 556 -12.84 -88.23 20.33
C ASN A 556 -12.62 -87.29 19.15
N ALA A 557 -13.35 -87.51 18.05
CA ALA A 557 -13.27 -86.72 16.82
C ALA A 557 -14.23 -85.52 16.79
N GLY A 558 -14.93 -85.23 17.89
CA GLY A 558 -15.94 -84.16 17.98
C GLY A 558 -17.35 -84.62 17.58
N SER A 559 -18.37 -84.00 18.19
CA SER A 559 -19.78 -84.39 18.01
C SER A 559 -20.51 -83.68 16.85
N ASP A 560 -19.88 -82.68 16.25
CA ASP A 560 -20.58 -81.65 15.49
C ASP A 560 -20.53 -81.89 13.97
N PHE A 561 -19.94 -83.01 13.55
CA PHE A 561 -19.82 -83.44 12.16
C PHE A 561 -20.96 -84.39 11.75
N PRO A 562 -21.72 -84.09 10.67
CA PRO A 562 -22.73 -85.00 10.11
C PRO A 562 -22.20 -86.37 9.66
N SER A 563 -20.89 -86.51 9.41
CA SER A 563 -20.24 -87.80 9.24
C SER A 563 -18.90 -87.86 9.97
N VAL A 564 -18.64 -89.01 10.62
CA VAL A 564 -17.36 -89.37 11.21
C VAL A 564 -17.09 -90.82 10.80
N ILE A 565 -15.89 -91.13 10.30
CA ILE A 565 -15.48 -92.46 9.86
C ILE A 565 -14.03 -92.72 10.29
N TRP A 566 -13.82 -93.72 11.13
CA TRP A 566 -12.50 -94.17 11.60
C TRP A 566 -11.86 -95.19 10.64
N GLN A 567 -10.57 -95.48 10.85
CA GLN A 567 -9.75 -96.31 9.94
C GLN A 567 -10.29 -97.73 9.64
N ASP A 568 -11.18 -98.26 10.48
CA ASP A 568 -11.83 -99.57 10.34
C ASP A 568 -13.28 -99.50 9.86
N GLY A 569 -13.79 -98.30 9.58
CA GLY A 569 -15.18 -98.04 9.19
C GLY A 569 -16.15 -97.83 10.35
N PHE A 570 -15.68 -97.79 11.61
CA PHE A 570 -16.49 -97.36 12.74
C PHE A 570 -16.90 -95.88 12.58
N ASN A 571 -18.11 -95.51 13.01
CA ASN A 571 -18.75 -94.25 12.61
C ASN A 571 -19.44 -93.46 13.74
N GLU A 572 -19.03 -93.69 14.99
CA GLU A 572 -19.41 -92.86 16.14
C GLU A 572 -18.26 -91.89 16.48
N PRO A 573 -18.55 -90.72 17.08
CA PRO A 573 -17.53 -89.69 17.35
C PRO A 573 -16.48 -90.09 18.40
N VAL A 574 -16.71 -91.12 19.20
CA VAL A 574 -15.77 -91.60 20.24
C VAL A 574 -15.31 -93.03 19.95
N TYR A 575 -14.01 -93.22 19.73
CA TYR A 575 -13.37 -94.50 19.45
C TYR A 575 -12.67 -95.04 20.70
N THR A 576 -12.77 -96.35 20.95
CA THR A 576 -12.06 -97.01 22.06
C THR A 576 -10.83 -97.74 21.54
N VAL A 577 -9.65 -97.37 22.03
CA VAL A 577 -8.37 -97.98 21.67
C VAL A 577 -8.31 -99.41 22.20
N THR A 578 -7.83 -100.34 21.36
CA THR A 578 -7.84 -101.79 21.62
C THR A 578 -6.45 -102.42 21.67
N GLY A 579 -5.40 -101.64 21.42
CA GLY A 579 -4.00 -102.03 21.55
C GLY A 579 -3.08 -100.88 21.17
N GLU A 580 -1.76 -101.11 21.19
CA GLU A 580 -0.77 -100.20 20.61
C GLU A 580 -0.99 -100.05 19.09
N GLY A 581 -0.78 -98.85 18.55
CA GLY A 581 -0.95 -98.61 17.12
C GLY A 581 -1.36 -97.18 16.76
N THR A 582 -1.63 -96.99 15.46
CA THR A 582 -2.06 -95.71 14.88
C THR A 582 -3.54 -95.74 14.58
N TYR A 583 -4.27 -94.74 15.07
CA TYR A 583 -5.70 -94.53 14.88
C TYR A 583 -5.89 -93.27 14.05
N SER A 584 -6.86 -93.28 13.12
CA SER A 584 -7.11 -92.13 12.25
C SER A 584 -8.58 -91.99 11.92
N VAL A 585 -9.06 -90.75 11.85
CA VAL A 585 -10.46 -90.42 11.56
C VAL A 585 -10.56 -89.52 10.34
N ILE A 586 -11.65 -89.65 9.59
CA ILE A 586 -12.12 -88.70 8.60
C ILE A 586 -13.46 -88.16 9.08
N VAL A 587 -13.60 -86.84 9.16
CA VAL A 587 -14.87 -86.16 9.44
C VAL A 587 -15.40 -85.49 8.19
N THR A 588 -16.71 -85.23 8.14
CA THR A 588 -17.35 -84.48 7.05
C THR A 588 -18.40 -83.54 7.63
N ASP A 589 -18.36 -82.28 7.21
CA ASP A 589 -19.26 -81.22 7.66
C ASP A 589 -20.64 -81.26 6.94
N GLN A 590 -21.49 -80.28 7.26
CA GLN A 590 -22.83 -80.14 6.64
C GLN A 590 -22.83 -79.68 5.17
N HIS A 591 -21.67 -79.28 4.65
CA HIS A 591 -21.44 -78.83 3.27
C HIS A 591 -20.72 -79.91 2.44
N ASN A 592 -20.56 -81.13 2.98
CA ASN A 592 -19.80 -82.26 2.42
C ASN A 592 -18.27 -82.06 2.33
N CYS A 593 -17.70 -81.05 3.00
CA CYS A 593 -16.26 -80.87 3.07
C CYS A 593 -15.66 -81.82 4.12
N SER A 594 -14.47 -82.35 3.87
CA SER A 594 -13.87 -83.42 4.68
C SER A 594 -12.47 -83.10 5.19
N ALA A 595 -12.19 -83.44 6.45
CA ALA A 595 -10.87 -83.37 7.05
C ALA A 595 -10.49 -84.69 7.72
N GLN A 596 -9.19 -84.89 7.97
CA GLN A 596 -8.66 -86.12 8.55
C GLN A 596 -7.57 -85.83 9.57
N ASP A 597 -7.43 -86.70 10.58
CA ASP A 597 -6.34 -86.64 11.55
C ASP A 597 -5.94 -88.03 12.07
N MET A 598 -4.76 -88.15 12.69
CA MET A 598 -4.18 -89.41 13.18
C MET A 598 -3.37 -89.25 14.48
N VAL A 599 -3.50 -90.23 15.38
CA VAL A 599 -2.79 -90.30 16.67
C VAL A 599 -2.20 -91.70 16.91
N VAL A 600 -1.08 -91.78 17.62
CA VAL A 600 -0.41 -93.03 17.99
C VAL A 600 -0.56 -93.30 19.49
N VAL A 601 -0.82 -94.56 19.86
CA VAL A 601 -0.91 -95.03 21.25
C VAL A 601 0.12 -96.13 21.52
N ASP A 602 0.83 -96.05 22.64
CA ASP A 602 1.98 -96.89 23.01
C ASP A 602 2.00 -97.22 24.54
N TYR A 603 2.67 -98.31 24.94
CA TYR A 603 2.61 -98.88 26.30
C TYR A 603 3.95 -98.84 27.08
N ILE A 604 3.87 -98.68 28.40
CA ILE A 604 5.02 -98.58 29.32
C ILE A 604 5.25 -99.89 30.09
N LEU A 605 6.50 -100.37 30.14
CA LEU A 605 6.94 -101.63 30.77
C LEU A 605 7.52 -101.46 32.20
N ALA A 606 7.66 -102.58 32.93
CA ALA A 606 8.19 -102.66 34.29
C ALA A 606 9.75 -102.64 34.37
N PRO A 607 10.35 -102.22 35.51
CA PRO A 607 11.81 -102.07 35.67
C PRO A 607 12.55 -103.38 36.03
N LEU A 608 13.89 -103.32 36.01
CA LEU A 608 14.81 -104.42 36.40
C LEU A 608 15.79 -103.95 37.50
N ALA A 609 16.26 -104.88 38.35
CA ALA A 609 17.31 -104.64 39.34
C ALA A 609 18.32 -105.80 39.33
N GLN A 610 19.63 -105.51 39.28
CA GLN A 610 20.70 -106.51 39.31
C GLN A 610 22.03 -105.90 39.80
N LEU A 611 22.75 -106.56 40.72
CA LEU A 611 23.99 -106.04 41.36
C LEU A 611 25.27 -106.82 41.01
N GLY A 612 25.20 -108.11 40.70
CA GLY A 612 26.36 -108.93 40.33
C GLY A 612 26.94 -109.77 41.49
N PRO A 613 28.13 -110.39 41.31
CA PRO A 613 28.72 -111.32 42.29
C PRO A 613 29.68 -110.64 43.28
N ASP A 614 29.88 -111.28 44.44
CA ASP A 614 30.66 -110.83 45.60
C ASP A 614 32.15 -110.49 45.31
N GLN A 615 32.79 -109.62 46.12
CA GLN A 615 34.13 -109.03 45.85
C GLN A 615 35.11 -108.97 47.06
N GLU A 616 36.42 -108.87 46.78
CA GLU A 616 37.53 -108.68 47.75
C GLU A 616 38.38 -107.43 47.38
N LEU A 617 38.95 -106.69 48.36
CA LEU A 617 39.62 -105.37 48.19
C LEU A 617 40.92 -105.22 49.05
N CYS A 618 41.81 -104.24 48.77
CA CYS A 618 42.85 -103.82 49.75
C CYS A 618 42.25 -102.84 50.80
N ASP A 619 42.89 -102.72 51.96
CA ASP A 619 42.50 -101.82 53.05
C ASP A 619 42.71 -100.36 52.64
N GLY A 620 41.62 -99.59 52.72
CA GLY A 620 41.53 -98.25 52.15
C GLY A 620 40.95 -98.18 50.73
N ASP A 621 40.78 -99.29 50.01
CA ASP A 621 40.04 -99.30 48.74
C ASP A 621 38.53 -99.12 48.96
N THR A 622 37.84 -98.70 47.91
CA THR A 622 36.37 -98.53 47.92
C THR A 622 35.76 -99.09 46.65
N LEU A 623 34.58 -99.70 46.76
CA LEU A 623 33.79 -100.20 45.62
C LEU A 623 32.56 -99.33 45.42
N ILE A 624 32.13 -99.12 44.16
CA ILE A 624 30.89 -98.41 43.85
C ILE A 624 29.90 -99.37 43.17
N LEU A 625 28.82 -99.69 43.86
CA LEU A 625 27.68 -100.40 43.29
C LEU A 625 26.81 -99.40 42.51
N THR A 626 26.31 -99.80 41.34
CA THR A 626 25.54 -98.92 40.43
C THR A 626 24.26 -99.61 39.96
N ALA A 627 23.13 -98.93 40.13
CA ALA A 627 21.81 -99.34 39.65
C ALA A 627 21.64 -99.05 38.14
N PRO A 628 20.76 -99.79 37.42
CA PRO A 628 20.49 -99.51 36.01
C PRO A 628 19.94 -98.10 35.80
N ASP A 629 20.33 -97.47 34.69
CA ASP A 629 19.91 -96.10 34.35
C ASP A 629 18.45 -96.04 33.86
N GLY A 630 17.77 -94.94 34.13
CA GLY A 630 16.36 -94.73 33.78
C GLY A 630 15.60 -93.84 34.78
N PRO A 631 14.32 -93.53 34.49
CA PRO A 631 13.45 -92.69 35.31
C PRO A 631 12.90 -93.47 36.52
N PHE A 632 13.81 -94.01 37.33
CA PHE A 632 13.50 -94.89 38.46
C PHE A 632 13.85 -94.26 39.80
N PHE A 633 13.16 -94.69 40.86
CA PHE A 633 13.53 -94.42 42.23
C PHE A 633 14.33 -95.60 42.80
N TYR A 634 15.52 -95.31 43.34
CA TYR A 634 16.44 -96.31 43.87
C TYR A 634 16.40 -96.34 45.39
N TYR A 635 16.41 -97.55 45.96
CA TYR A 635 16.47 -97.77 47.40
C TYR A 635 17.61 -98.74 47.70
N TRP A 636 18.60 -98.30 48.47
CA TRP A 636 19.71 -99.14 48.93
C TRP A 636 19.48 -99.56 50.37
N ASN A 637 19.49 -100.86 50.67
CA ASN A 637 19.17 -101.39 52.00
C ASN A 637 17.84 -100.86 52.58
N GLY A 638 16.84 -100.69 51.69
CA GLY A 638 15.50 -100.16 52.00
C GLY A 638 15.43 -98.64 52.23
N ILE A 639 16.54 -97.90 52.06
CA ILE A 639 16.61 -96.44 52.25
C ILE A 639 16.69 -95.77 50.87
N PRO A 640 15.89 -94.72 50.57
CA PRO A 640 15.99 -93.98 49.32
C PRO A 640 17.41 -93.47 49.09
N GLY A 641 17.95 -93.67 47.88
CA GLY A 641 19.31 -93.27 47.52
C GLY A 641 19.43 -92.82 46.06
N GLY A 642 20.66 -92.49 45.66
CA GLY A 642 20.99 -92.23 44.26
C GLY A 642 21.19 -93.54 43.49
N GLN A 643 21.52 -93.42 42.20
CA GLN A 643 21.84 -94.56 41.35
C GLN A 643 23.10 -95.33 41.83
N GLN A 644 23.95 -94.74 42.67
CA GLN A 644 25.20 -95.35 43.13
C GLN A 644 25.30 -95.41 44.66
N LEU A 645 25.96 -96.46 45.15
CA LEU A 645 26.31 -96.66 46.55
C LEU A 645 27.81 -96.95 46.67
N ILE A 646 28.52 -96.16 47.49
CA ILE A 646 29.94 -96.40 47.81
C ILE A 646 30.03 -97.34 49.02
N VAL A 647 30.75 -98.44 48.85
CA VAL A 647 31.04 -99.44 49.86
C VAL A 647 32.49 -99.30 50.33
N THR A 648 32.68 -99.24 51.64
CA THR A 648 33.97 -98.97 52.32
C THR A 648 34.23 -99.93 53.48
N GLY A 649 33.53 -101.07 53.54
CA GLY A 649 33.61 -102.03 54.62
C GLY A 649 32.94 -103.36 54.25
N GLU A 650 33.28 -104.42 54.99
CA GLU A 650 32.70 -105.75 54.81
C GLU A 650 31.20 -105.79 55.14
N GLY A 651 30.43 -106.56 54.37
CA GLY A 651 28.98 -106.74 54.58
C GLY A 651 28.18 -107.00 53.30
N SER A 652 26.85 -107.16 53.47
CA SER A 652 25.88 -107.37 52.38
C SER A 652 25.08 -106.09 52.07
N TYR A 653 24.73 -105.89 50.79
CA TYR A 653 24.07 -104.71 50.25
C TYR A 653 22.95 -105.08 49.26
N THR A 654 21.78 -104.46 49.40
CA THR A 654 20.59 -104.67 48.55
C THR A 654 20.19 -103.41 47.79
N LEU A 655 19.59 -103.57 46.61
CA LEU A 655 19.02 -102.52 45.76
C LEU A 655 17.56 -102.83 45.44
N SER A 656 16.68 -101.83 45.49
CA SER A 656 15.35 -101.86 44.86
C SER A 656 15.18 -100.73 43.84
N VAL A 657 14.51 -101.02 42.72
CA VAL A 657 14.29 -100.11 41.58
C VAL A 657 12.78 -100.01 41.32
N VAL A 658 12.25 -98.78 41.28
CA VAL A 658 10.79 -98.50 41.21
C VAL A 658 10.48 -97.53 40.07
N ASN A 659 9.45 -97.83 39.27
CA ASN A 659 8.89 -96.89 38.28
C ASN A 659 7.41 -96.58 38.58
N GLN A 660 6.73 -95.84 37.71
CA GLN A 660 5.33 -95.44 37.93
C GLN A 660 4.30 -96.59 37.83
N CYS A 661 4.65 -97.74 37.25
CA CYS A 661 3.79 -98.92 37.14
C CYS A 661 4.21 -100.07 38.11
N ASP A 662 5.50 -100.28 38.47
CA ASP A 662 5.97 -101.45 39.28
C ASP A 662 7.33 -101.28 40.04
N SER A 663 7.75 -102.28 40.86
CA SER A 663 8.92 -102.28 41.78
C SER A 663 9.63 -103.65 41.94
N VAL A 664 10.97 -103.70 41.86
CA VAL A 664 11.81 -104.94 41.91
C VAL A 664 13.14 -104.78 42.70
N SER A 665 13.86 -105.85 43.10
CA SER A 665 15.09 -105.77 43.96
C SER A 665 16.13 -106.94 43.87
N ASP A 666 17.41 -106.71 44.26
CA ASP A 666 18.57 -107.67 44.26
C ASP A 666 19.65 -107.43 45.40
N GLU A 667 20.66 -108.31 45.61
CA GLU A 667 21.66 -108.32 46.75
C GLU A 667 23.14 -108.73 46.40
N ILE A 668 24.18 -108.32 47.16
CA ILE A 668 25.66 -108.62 46.98
C ILE A 668 26.55 -108.47 48.27
N GLU A 669 27.68 -109.21 48.43
CA GLU A 669 28.60 -109.26 49.62
C GLU A 669 30.12 -108.92 49.38
N ILE A 670 30.90 -108.40 50.37
CA ILE A 670 32.27 -107.77 50.22
C ILE A 670 33.32 -108.06 51.35
N GLN A 671 34.66 -108.12 51.09
CA GLN A 671 35.83 -108.40 52.03
C GLN A 671 37.16 -107.57 51.79
N ILE A 672 38.21 -107.54 52.68
CA ILE A 672 39.40 -106.58 52.69
C ILE A 672 40.83 -107.13 53.18
N GLU A 673 42.01 -106.66 52.65
CA GLU A 673 43.46 -107.09 52.91
C GLU A 673 44.61 -105.98 52.99
N THR A 674 45.89 -106.19 53.46
CA THR A 674 46.91 -105.09 53.78
C THR A 674 48.42 -105.21 53.34
N ILE A 675 49.23 -104.09 53.30
CA ILE A 675 50.70 -104.01 52.97
C ILE A 675 51.51 -102.89 53.74
N GLU A 676 52.86 -103.01 53.87
CA GLU A 676 53.82 -102.05 54.51
C GLU A 676 54.61 -101.15 53.49
N PRO A 677 55.01 -99.91 53.82
CA PRO A 677 55.59 -98.92 52.87
C PRO A 677 57.13 -98.89 52.73
N VAL A 678 57.64 -98.41 51.58
CA VAL A 678 59.09 -98.23 51.25
C VAL A 678 59.56 -96.77 51.43
N ASP A 679 60.87 -96.54 51.63
CA ASP A 679 61.50 -95.23 51.94
C ASP A 679 62.94 -95.15 51.38
N LEU A 680 63.29 -94.02 50.73
CA LEU A 680 64.57 -93.68 50.10
C LEU A 680 65.34 -92.51 50.77
N GLY A 681 64.69 -91.71 51.62
CA GLY A 681 65.28 -90.53 52.31
C GLY A 681 65.21 -89.18 51.57
N ASP A 682 65.78 -88.15 52.21
CA ASP A 682 65.61 -86.72 51.87
C ASP A 682 66.34 -86.20 50.60
N ASP A 683 65.78 -85.14 49.99
CA ASP A 683 66.30 -84.38 48.84
C ASP A 683 67.72 -83.82 49.02
N GLN A 684 68.46 -83.66 47.91
CA GLN A 684 69.86 -83.22 47.91
C GLN A 684 70.09 -82.02 46.96
N LEU A 685 71.13 -81.22 47.22
CA LEU A 685 71.49 -80.06 46.39
C LEU A 685 73.01 -80.06 46.17
N ALA A 686 73.45 -79.72 44.96
CA ALA A 686 74.85 -79.82 44.56
C ALA A 686 75.31 -78.55 43.82
N ASN A 687 76.61 -78.27 43.86
CA ASN A 687 77.21 -77.36 42.88
C ASN A 687 77.51 -78.13 41.57
N PRO A 688 77.69 -77.46 40.42
CA PRO A 688 78.10 -78.14 39.18
C PRO A 688 79.45 -78.89 39.30
N GLY A 689 79.44 -80.16 39.74
CA GLY A 689 80.65 -80.98 39.92
C GLY A 689 80.61 -82.26 40.79
N GLU A 690 79.51 -82.65 41.46
CA GLU A 690 79.51 -83.66 42.57
C GLU A 690 78.79 -85.02 42.24
N ILE A 691 78.74 -85.99 43.20
CA ILE A 691 78.24 -87.39 43.05
C ILE A 691 77.28 -87.79 44.21
N VAL A 692 76.21 -88.58 43.95
CA VAL A 692 75.11 -88.95 44.91
C VAL A 692 74.67 -90.46 44.81
N THR A 693 74.18 -91.09 45.89
CA THR A 693 73.79 -92.54 45.99
C THR A 693 72.50 -92.78 46.84
N LEU A 694 71.63 -93.76 46.49
CA LEU A 694 70.29 -94.05 47.08
C LEU A 694 70.02 -95.55 47.40
N ASN A 695 69.08 -95.92 48.31
CA ASN A 695 68.78 -97.33 48.72
C ASN A 695 67.31 -97.58 49.15
N ALA A 696 66.69 -98.72 48.75
CA ALA A 696 65.26 -99.07 48.91
C ALA A 696 64.91 -100.25 49.86
N GLY A 697 65.87 -100.85 50.57
CA GLY A 697 65.57 -101.86 51.61
C GLY A 697 65.24 -103.29 51.13
N THR A 698 64.56 -104.09 51.97
CA THR A 698 64.24 -105.52 51.75
C THR A 698 62.92 -105.92 52.41
N GLY A 699 62.09 -106.72 51.72
CA GLY A 699 60.82 -107.26 52.30
C GLY A 699 59.71 -107.53 51.27
N TYR A 700 59.89 -107.04 50.04
CA TYR A 700 58.90 -107.06 48.97
C TYR A 700 59.20 -108.12 47.90
N GLU A 701 58.20 -108.47 47.09
CA GLU A 701 58.36 -109.47 46.02
C GLU A 701 59.17 -108.93 44.83
N THR A 702 59.08 -107.63 44.54
CA THR A 702 59.76 -106.97 43.41
C THR A 702 60.21 -105.54 43.75
N PHE A 703 61.23 -105.04 43.03
CA PHE A 703 61.72 -103.65 43.07
C PHE A 703 61.89 -103.13 41.63
N LEU A 704 61.46 -101.91 41.34
CA LEU A 704 61.61 -101.28 40.02
C LEU A 704 61.90 -99.77 40.15
N TRP A 705 63.04 -99.31 39.64
CA TRP A 705 63.42 -97.88 39.62
C TRP A 705 63.02 -97.16 38.33
N GLN A 706 63.06 -95.83 38.34
CA GLN A 706 62.59 -94.96 37.26
C GLN A 706 63.21 -95.20 35.86
N ASP A 707 64.43 -95.73 35.79
CA ASP A 707 65.14 -96.05 34.54
C ASP A 707 64.98 -97.53 34.11
N GLY A 708 64.27 -98.33 34.90
CA GLY A 708 64.11 -99.77 34.74
C GLY A 708 65.13 -100.61 35.50
N PHE A 709 66.02 -100.01 36.31
CA PHE A 709 66.92 -100.77 37.17
C PHE A 709 66.14 -101.63 38.18
N GLN A 710 66.57 -102.88 38.37
CA GLN A 710 65.95 -103.86 39.27
C GLN A 710 66.96 -104.31 40.31
N GLY A 711 66.93 -103.66 41.47
CA GLY A 711 67.81 -103.91 42.60
C GLY A 711 67.57 -102.85 43.69
N PRO A 712 68.17 -102.98 44.87
CA PRO A 712 67.86 -102.06 45.98
C PRO A 712 68.67 -100.76 46.03
N ILE A 713 69.66 -100.46 45.15
CA ILE A 713 70.62 -99.33 45.31
C ILE A 713 70.96 -98.63 43.97
N TYR A 714 71.14 -97.28 43.94
CA TYR A 714 71.30 -96.44 42.71
C TYR A 714 72.29 -95.24 42.85
N GLU A 715 72.97 -94.71 41.79
CA GLU A 715 74.04 -93.65 41.85
C GLU A 715 74.05 -92.58 40.69
N ILE A 716 74.61 -91.35 40.91
CA ILE A 716 74.53 -90.13 40.04
C ILE A 716 75.86 -89.30 40.01
N THR A 717 76.21 -88.55 38.94
CA THR A 717 77.42 -87.65 38.86
C THR A 717 77.23 -86.40 37.98
N ALA A 718 77.81 -85.23 38.31
CA ALA A 718 77.71 -83.98 37.53
C ALA A 718 79.04 -83.41 36.99
N ASN A 719 79.11 -83.14 35.68
CA ASN A 719 80.10 -82.27 35.02
C ASN A 719 79.51 -81.73 33.70
N SER A 720 80.28 -80.96 32.91
CA SER A 720 79.77 -80.12 31.79
C SER A 720 79.16 -80.85 30.56
N GLN A 721 78.83 -82.14 30.69
CA GLN A 721 77.94 -82.88 29.77
C GLN A 721 76.92 -83.81 30.45
N GLY A 722 76.66 -83.71 31.77
CA GLY A 722 75.49 -84.40 32.34
C GLY A 722 75.51 -84.68 33.84
N GLY A 723 75.17 -83.69 34.65
CA GLY A 723 74.24 -83.87 35.75
C GLY A 723 73.04 -82.96 35.49
N VAL A 724 71.81 -83.45 35.61
CA VAL A 724 70.59 -82.66 35.41
C VAL A 724 69.69 -82.76 36.63
N ASP A 725 69.10 -81.61 36.98
CA ASP A 725 68.09 -81.40 38.00
C ASP A 725 66.93 -82.37 37.80
N GLY A 726 66.57 -83.17 38.82
CA GLY A 726 65.59 -84.23 38.63
C GLY A 726 65.29 -85.08 39.86
N MET A 727 64.21 -85.86 39.73
CA MET A 727 63.71 -86.82 40.72
C MET A 727 64.13 -88.26 40.38
N TYR A 728 64.37 -89.09 41.40
CA TYR A 728 64.68 -90.53 41.33
C TYR A 728 63.68 -91.29 42.21
N TRP A 729 63.19 -92.47 41.82
CA TRP A 729 62.11 -93.17 42.53
C TRP A 729 62.09 -94.71 42.33
N VAL A 730 61.42 -95.43 43.24
CA VAL A 730 61.27 -96.91 43.23
C VAL A 730 59.82 -97.37 43.50
N GLU A 731 59.37 -98.47 42.90
CA GLU A 731 58.13 -99.21 43.22
C GLU A 731 58.40 -100.60 43.80
N VAL A 732 57.59 -101.03 44.77
CA VAL A 732 57.59 -102.36 45.41
C VAL A 732 56.18 -102.96 45.56
N VAL A 733 56.07 -104.30 45.63
CA VAL A 733 54.79 -105.05 45.55
C VAL A 733 54.71 -106.22 46.54
N ASN A 734 53.52 -106.50 47.07
CA ASN A 734 53.17 -107.73 47.80
C ASN A 734 51.64 -107.99 47.73
N GLY A 735 51.21 -109.08 47.09
CA GLY A 735 49.78 -109.35 46.86
C GLY A 735 49.13 -108.39 45.86
N PRO A 736 47.84 -108.02 46.00
CA PRO A 736 47.21 -107.00 45.15
C PRO A 736 47.71 -105.56 45.46
N CYS A 737 48.34 -105.34 46.62
CA CYS A 737 48.69 -104.00 47.09
C CYS A 737 50.18 -103.63 46.76
N LYS A 738 50.49 -102.32 46.70
CA LYS A 738 51.80 -101.77 46.25
C LYS A 738 52.29 -100.61 47.12
N SER A 739 53.58 -100.26 47.03
CA SER A 739 54.17 -99.04 47.63
C SER A 739 55.30 -98.44 46.76
N THR A 740 55.60 -97.14 46.92
CA THR A 740 56.56 -96.36 46.11
C THR A 740 57.20 -95.21 46.91
N ASP A 741 58.44 -94.78 46.58
CA ASP A 741 59.05 -93.55 47.15
C ASP A 741 60.09 -92.85 46.22
N SER A 742 60.47 -91.57 46.48
CA SER A 742 61.25 -90.68 45.56
C SER A 742 62.05 -89.48 46.16
N VAL A 743 63.08 -88.94 45.45
CA VAL A 743 64.07 -87.89 45.93
C VAL A 743 64.75 -86.99 44.82
N ARG A 744 65.21 -85.72 45.08
CA ARG A 744 65.54 -84.58 44.10
C ARG A 744 66.95 -83.85 44.08
N VAL A 745 67.24 -82.94 43.08
CA VAL A 745 68.35 -81.90 42.88
C VAL A 745 68.00 -80.61 41.97
N GLU A 746 68.68 -79.40 42.03
CA GLU A 746 68.44 -78.10 41.21
C GLU A 746 69.60 -77.01 40.93
N PHE A 747 69.48 -76.08 39.91
CA PHE A 747 70.36 -74.88 39.51
C PHE A 747 69.68 -73.49 39.05
N PHE A 748 70.36 -72.50 38.34
CA PHE A 748 69.97 -71.02 38.15
C PHE A 748 70.44 -70.17 36.87
N GLU A 749 69.79 -69.02 36.43
CA GLU A 749 70.36 -67.85 35.59
C GLU A 749 69.55 -66.46 35.46
N VAL A 750 69.78 -65.54 34.45
CA VAL A 750 69.64 -63.99 34.46
C VAL A 750 68.80 -63.20 33.34
N TRP A 751 68.45 -61.86 33.47
CA TRP A 751 67.51 -61.08 32.56
C TRP A 751 67.54 -59.49 32.43
N VAL A 752 66.95 -58.87 31.36
CA VAL A 752 66.80 -57.39 31.01
C VAL A 752 65.52 -57.02 30.16
N PRO A 753 64.83 -55.85 30.30
CA PRO A 753 63.60 -55.46 29.53
C PRO A 753 63.80 -54.65 28.20
N GLU A 754 62.71 -54.26 27.50
CA GLU A 754 62.73 -53.76 26.10
C GLU A 754 61.93 -52.47 25.73
N ILE A 755 61.12 -51.85 26.62
CA ILE A 755 60.28 -50.67 26.29
C ILE A 755 60.15 -49.67 27.45
N ILE A 756 60.08 -48.36 27.14
CA ILE A 756 59.71 -47.30 28.09
C ILE A 756 58.70 -46.30 27.50
N THR A 757 57.89 -45.69 28.36
CA THR A 757 56.84 -44.71 28.05
C THR A 757 56.96 -43.50 28.98
N PRO A 758 57.90 -42.57 28.75
CA PRO A 758 58.20 -41.47 29.68
C PRO A 758 57.16 -40.33 29.60
N ASN A 759 55.92 -40.64 29.95
CA ASN A 759 54.75 -39.75 29.88
C ASN A 759 54.37 -39.12 31.25
N GLY A 760 54.95 -39.58 32.36
CA GLY A 760 54.67 -39.10 33.71
C GLY A 760 53.56 -39.85 34.47
N ASP A 761 53.09 -41.00 34.00
CA ASP A 761 52.11 -41.84 34.70
C ASP A 761 52.73 -42.77 35.77
N ASN A 762 54.06 -42.85 35.85
CA ASN A 762 54.88 -43.72 36.73
C ASN A 762 54.95 -45.19 36.29
N LEU A 763 54.52 -45.55 35.09
CA LEU A 763 54.66 -46.89 34.51
C LEU A 763 55.65 -46.87 33.35
N ASN A 764 56.69 -47.71 33.45
CA ASN A 764 57.78 -47.80 32.47
C ASN A 764 58.47 -46.45 32.18
N GLU A 765 58.64 -45.60 33.19
CA GLU A 765 59.39 -44.32 33.08
C GLU A 765 60.91 -44.52 32.94
N LEU A 766 61.44 -45.63 33.46
CA LEU A 766 62.86 -45.90 33.58
C LEU A 766 63.25 -47.22 32.91
N PHE A 767 64.39 -47.22 32.22
CA PHE A 767 64.97 -48.40 31.60
C PHE A 767 66.05 -49.04 32.51
N ILE A 768 65.79 -50.25 33.04
CA ILE A 768 66.64 -50.97 34.03
C ILE A 768 66.48 -52.52 33.95
N PRO A 769 67.56 -53.34 34.05
CA PRO A 769 67.52 -54.81 34.27
C PRO A 769 66.77 -55.31 35.52
N ASP A 770 66.41 -56.61 35.58
CA ASP A 770 65.65 -57.21 36.72
C ASP A 770 66.52 -57.48 37.96
N PRO A 771 66.26 -56.81 39.11
CA PRO A 771 67.04 -56.97 40.36
C PRO A 771 67.10 -58.37 40.96
N GLU A 772 66.08 -59.22 40.80
CA GLU A 772 66.04 -60.52 41.49
C GLU A 772 67.09 -61.51 40.96
N LYS A 773 67.67 -61.24 39.79
CA LYS A 773 68.61 -62.14 39.13
C LYS A 773 70.08 -61.77 39.32
N TRP A 774 70.42 -60.68 40.00
CA TRP A 774 71.82 -60.20 40.09
C TRP A 774 72.73 -61.03 41.01
N HIS A 775 72.32 -62.20 41.49
CA HIS A 775 73.13 -63.01 42.42
C HIS A 775 74.50 -63.38 41.82
N GLY A 776 75.54 -62.84 42.46
CA GLY A 776 76.94 -63.02 42.06
C GLY A 776 77.49 -61.96 41.10
N ILE A 777 76.70 -61.00 40.58
CA ILE A 777 77.23 -59.93 39.72
C ILE A 777 78.05 -58.92 40.55
N SER A 778 79.24 -58.55 40.06
CA SER A 778 80.18 -57.65 40.76
C SER A 778 80.45 -56.30 40.08
N GLU A 779 80.28 -56.17 38.75
CA GLU A 779 80.51 -54.93 37.99
C GLU A 779 79.49 -54.80 36.82
N ASN A 780 79.11 -53.58 36.45
CA ASN A 780 78.21 -53.31 35.31
C ASN A 780 78.46 -51.96 34.57
N HIS A 781 77.94 -51.82 33.33
CA HIS A 781 77.95 -50.57 32.54
C HIS A 781 76.86 -50.59 31.44
N MET A 782 76.16 -49.47 31.19
CA MET A 782 75.08 -49.37 30.18
C MET A 782 75.07 -48.04 29.38
N THR A 783 74.95 -48.14 28.05
CA THR A 783 74.94 -46.97 27.12
C THR A 783 73.73 -47.03 26.17
N VAL A 784 73.10 -45.87 25.87
CA VAL A 784 71.91 -45.77 25.01
C VAL A 784 72.05 -44.71 23.89
N PHE A 785 71.73 -45.12 22.65
CA PHE A 785 71.93 -44.35 21.42
C PHE A 785 70.62 -44.05 20.67
N ASN A 786 70.49 -42.88 20.05
CA ASN A 786 69.40 -42.58 19.11
C ASN A 786 69.60 -43.24 17.73
N ARG A 787 68.55 -43.20 16.90
CA ARG A 787 68.54 -43.76 15.53
C ARG A 787 69.63 -43.24 14.57
N TRP A 788 70.31 -42.14 14.90
CA TRP A 788 71.42 -41.58 14.11
C TRP A 788 72.80 -41.98 14.66
N GLY A 789 72.84 -42.82 15.71
CA GLY A 789 74.07 -43.26 16.37
C GLY A 789 74.63 -42.27 17.39
N GLU A 790 73.91 -41.18 17.70
CA GLU A 790 74.34 -40.25 18.76
C GLU A 790 73.93 -40.79 20.12
N VAL A 791 74.84 -40.73 21.10
CA VAL A 791 74.52 -41.03 22.50
C VAL A 791 73.44 -40.05 23.00
N VAL A 792 72.41 -40.61 23.61
CA VAL A 792 71.37 -39.84 24.32
C VAL A 792 71.45 -40.01 25.83
N TRP A 793 71.97 -41.14 26.31
CA TRP A 793 72.25 -41.42 27.72
C TRP A 793 73.33 -42.49 27.88
N GLU A 794 74.05 -42.45 29.00
CA GLU A 794 75.09 -43.41 29.37
C GLU A 794 75.27 -43.41 30.88
N SER A 795 75.49 -44.59 31.47
CA SER A 795 75.83 -44.75 32.89
C SER A 795 76.73 -45.95 33.14
N ALA A 796 77.73 -45.77 33.99
CA ALA A 796 78.55 -46.85 34.56
C ALA A 796 77.87 -47.55 35.76
N ASP A 797 76.59 -47.27 35.96
CA ASP A 797 75.71 -47.90 36.93
C ASP A 797 74.29 -47.89 36.34
N PHE A 798 73.79 -49.05 35.94
CA PHE A 798 72.44 -49.13 35.38
C PHE A 798 71.33 -49.08 36.44
N GLU A 799 71.63 -49.21 37.74
CA GLU A 799 70.63 -49.36 38.83
C GLU A 799 69.68 -48.17 38.95
N HIS A 800 70.08 -47.01 38.43
CA HIS A 800 69.29 -45.78 38.44
C HIS A 800 68.44 -45.58 37.17
N GLY A 801 68.72 -46.31 36.08
CA GLY A 801 68.01 -46.30 34.80
C GLY A 801 68.03 -44.98 34.00
N TRP A 802 67.45 -45.03 32.78
CA TRP A 802 67.28 -43.86 31.89
C TRP A 802 65.82 -43.41 31.79
N ASP A 803 65.57 -42.09 31.90
CA ASP A 803 64.25 -41.44 31.93
C ASP A 803 63.71 -40.95 30.56
N GLY A 804 64.36 -41.32 29.45
CA GLY A 804 63.95 -40.90 28.11
C GLY A 804 64.17 -39.43 27.77
N LYS A 805 64.95 -38.64 28.54
CA LYS A 805 65.22 -37.22 28.23
C LYS A 805 66.65 -36.98 27.75
N ARG A 806 66.85 -35.96 26.90
CA ARG A 806 68.16 -35.42 26.47
C ARG A 806 68.16 -33.91 26.66
N ASN A 807 69.12 -33.39 27.43
CA ASN A 807 69.23 -31.97 27.79
C ASN A 807 67.92 -31.36 28.35
N GLY A 808 67.20 -32.14 29.17
CA GLY A 808 65.96 -31.72 29.83
C GLY A 808 64.70 -31.70 28.95
N LYS A 809 64.81 -32.04 27.66
CA LYS A 809 63.65 -32.29 26.79
C LYS A 809 63.47 -33.79 26.58
N VAL A 810 62.23 -34.25 26.47
CA VAL A 810 61.92 -35.64 26.07
C VAL A 810 62.51 -35.88 24.68
N VAL A 811 63.12 -37.05 24.48
CA VAL A 811 63.63 -37.43 23.16
C VAL A 811 62.47 -37.74 22.22
N ALA A 812 62.68 -37.59 20.92
CA ALA A 812 61.63 -37.92 19.96
C ALA A 812 61.31 -39.43 19.98
N ASP A 813 60.02 -39.76 19.96
CA ASP A 813 59.47 -41.11 19.87
C ASP A 813 60.18 -41.97 18.81
N GLY A 814 60.44 -43.23 19.16
CA GLY A 814 61.06 -44.22 18.29
C GLY A 814 62.00 -45.18 19.03
N THR A 815 62.75 -45.95 18.24
CA THR A 815 63.67 -46.97 18.76
C THR A 815 65.07 -46.41 19.02
N TYR A 816 65.63 -46.86 20.13
CA TYR A 816 66.95 -46.60 20.67
C TYR A 816 67.70 -47.94 20.80
N TYR A 817 69.03 -47.90 20.85
CA TYR A 817 69.87 -49.10 20.98
C TYR A 817 70.65 -49.08 22.29
N TRP A 818 70.79 -50.24 22.95
CA TRP A 818 71.48 -50.36 24.23
C TRP A 818 72.47 -51.53 24.28
N ILE A 819 73.50 -51.38 25.14
CA ILE A 819 74.51 -52.39 25.46
C ILE A 819 74.65 -52.44 26.99
N LEU A 820 74.75 -53.65 27.56
CA LEU A 820 74.98 -53.91 28.99
C LEU A 820 76.12 -54.94 29.16
N GLU A 821 77.09 -54.65 30.03
CA GLU A 821 78.19 -55.57 30.35
C GLU A 821 78.11 -55.97 31.83
N VAL A 822 78.34 -57.25 32.18
CA VAL A 822 78.29 -57.78 33.56
C VAL A 822 79.40 -58.82 33.83
N THR A 823 79.87 -58.91 35.08
CA THR A 823 80.86 -59.92 35.52
C THR A 823 80.41 -60.62 36.81
N TYR A 824 80.60 -61.94 36.92
CA TYR A 824 80.29 -62.70 38.15
C TYR A 824 81.53 -62.90 39.06
N SER A 825 81.30 -62.82 40.37
CA SER A 825 82.33 -62.80 41.43
C SER A 825 83.13 -64.10 41.55
N ASP A 826 82.49 -65.25 41.34
CA ASP A 826 83.19 -66.54 41.32
C ASP A 826 83.71 -66.83 39.90
N GLN A 827 85.04 -66.73 39.78
CA GLN A 827 85.85 -66.94 38.56
C GLN A 827 85.90 -65.81 37.51
N ASN A 828 85.47 -64.57 37.82
CA ASN A 828 85.51 -63.43 36.90
C ASN A 828 84.83 -63.74 35.54
N LEU A 829 83.68 -64.44 35.57
CA LEU A 829 82.95 -64.80 34.37
C LEU A 829 82.29 -63.54 33.77
N HIS A 830 82.91 -62.95 32.76
CA HIS A 830 82.46 -61.74 32.07
C HIS A 830 81.47 -62.06 30.93
N LYS A 831 80.35 -61.34 30.85
CA LYS A 831 79.26 -61.56 29.89
C LYS A 831 78.75 -60.21 29.34
N VAL A 832 78.55 -60.12 28.03
CA VAL A 832 78.03 -58.91 27.35
C VAL A 832 76.65 -59.18 26.77
N LEU A 833 75.69 -58.33 27.13
CA LEU A 833 74.29 -58.31 26.72
C LEU A 833 74.02 -57.04 25.89
N LYS A 834 73.04 -57.07 25.00
CA LYS A 834 72.74 -55.95 24.09
C LYS A 834 71.37 -56.13 23.43
N GLY A 835 70.68 -55.03 23.17
CA GLY A 835 69.32 -55.06 22.64
C GLY A 835 68.82 -53.71 22.13
N PHE A 836 67.54 -53.66 21.79
CA PHE A 836 66.85 -52.43 21.41
C PHE A 836 65.88 -52.01 22.51
N LEU A 837 65.62 -50.71 22.59
CA LEU A 837 64.67 -50.10 23.50
C LEU A 837 63.71 -49.23 22.69
N THR A 838 62.41 -49.33 22.90
CA THR A 838 61.44 -48.41 22.25
C THR A 838 60.97 -47.35 23.24
N VAL A 839 60.89 -46.10 22.79
CA VAL A 839 60.42 -44.93 23.56
C VAL A 839 59.20 -44.32 22.87
N LEU A 840 58.10 -44.11 23.59
CA LEU A 840 56.82 -43.60 23.07
C LEU A 840 56.19 -42.55 24.01
N GLY A 841 55.59 -41.48 23.47
CA GLY A 841 54.63 -40.62 24.19
C GLY A 841 54.95 -39.12 24.33
N ALA A 842 55.79 -38.52 23.47
CA ALA A 842 56.20 -37.11 23.62
C ALA A 842 55.42 -36.09 22.73
N GLU A 843 54.46 -35.34 23.31
CA GLU A 843 54.01 -34.02 22.82
C GLU A 843 54.62 -32.86 23.63
#